data_AF-D0NQE7-F1
#
_entry.id   AF-D0NQE7-F1
#
_cell.length_a   1.000
_cell.length_b   1.000
_cell.length_c   1.000
_cell.angle_alpha   90.00
_cell.angle_beta   90.00
_cell.angle_gamma   90.00
#
_symmetry.space_group_name_H-M   'P 1'
#
loop_
_entity.id
_entity.type
_entity.pdbx_description
1 polymer ?
#
loop_
_entity_poly.entity_id
_entity_poly.type
_entity_poly.pdbx_seq_one_letter_code
_entity_poly.pdbx_strand_id
1 'polypeptide(L)'
;MAASGQALELRFVDEINNAGVLSSPFQEPSSKYLTELCEAIADCATKAPVPEVELLSLWSVIHSSISDVISEAGAVAAQVEELHEALQHLSETGTPIAEHLVGTLRQHMVDFRAVLSEQDWVELQSRSSQSISSEWKAIRDGEVFDSPYAKMIAAHGFAGMDGALSQSRDAVDAALDAVREGGTAALSAFAACLARSGLPPLLRVEIARDFFQTVGLFFNALYKSVLEFFEEHKIASGLNNFLKVLRGAYDVMAVNVLALIEKTSQNRALMADFAVGALLAAIGVVYVSFLWFVFSGRHLHRRADEVRQGHEAITWAALAKKQKMRVKLFTYVITACLTVYLPLTRLCLDVIAAAISSLTATDSETTSASDLILSRFKDDKAWPVIVVAAIVLLLTFTIPLPWLLVRAIEENRPTGSLENPLVTHDLDGEIVPFDDEVYARLVARDPSQLRCPYRSLYAGFEQKWRYYKVLQLLVKLALVLVIVLAATANGKIRGILPCVIYATVVAISSYGTPFSDPLNNIMEISGKVTALITCVGGALAAFIDMKQAKSKPLELVAVIVSIVHIVNLFVMLAVLLLGMKGARLFLKNLLGWITFSDTSRGLEDAPAKNVLPRWDVDKEVKHRVWQAFWRSILLELTQNISKHTGNGSELTVAHRLEELEQAVVASGVHRVRSHWRGEERPYTSKLRQATQTALEGIDVYWDEASGARDGHLDSKSFFGKMYVIPYPFYCVMVYDDSKDEAIIRDDAETSEQSKLAKLLFLNFSPKIIGKRDLRQKLRVLSTQATSIDFPFSRQEQATVEDGTVTKTDSEGNTRTETRYSTVSFTCYYTYGIVHVATKGDASKRIMAEGFDVNMTYRDGHGDAVAPHTRKVHHLQNRVAVMGADHIGLTAAMEESEQLGIIFMQTKDVWGPGLKMLREQHQEYRRGLEHKHAEANSTLSDAFWYFVYNNPKVSRQDLEFHLKHREGNSRLQSLTETHQSALDSLYLRLKFVYSHPAVTFWSVFWDDVYARNGEMKRIRKFKSDFDPQQPTSICYNVMRRPDLESWLCKRKLVGKRRLFYAPLLNLLYTEMDKRLA
;
A
#
# COMPACT_ATOMS: atom_id res chain seq x y z
N MET A 1 26.94 -42.56 -13.95
CA MET A 1 26.69 -41.14 -14.25
C MET A 1 26.64 -40.33 -12.96
N ALA A 2 25.59 -40.40 -12.13
CA ALA A 2 25.59 -39.76 -10.80
C ALA A 2 26.74 -40.25 -9.88
N ALA A 3 27.15 -41.51 -10.02
CA ALA A 3 28.30 -42.07 -9.28
C ALA A 3 29.68 -41.73 -9.87
N SER A 4 29.75 -41.14 -11.07
CA SER A 4 31.02 -40.94 -11.81
C SER A 4 31.42 -39.48 -12.02
N GLY A 5 30.56 -38.51 -11.70
CA GLY A 5 30.88 -37.07 -11.71
C GLY A 5 31.32 -36.52 -13.08
N GLN A 6 31.07 -37.23 -14.18
CA GLN A 6 31.37 -36.77 -15.53
C GLN A 6 30.12 -36.13 -16.14
N ALA A 7 30.23 -34.82 -16.41
CA ALA A 7 29.24 -34.02 -17.10
C ALA A 7 29.07 -34.48 -18.56
N LEU A 8 27.85 -34.38 -19.09
CA LEU A 8 27.45 -34.90 -20.39
C LEU A 8 27.48 -33.77 -21.41
N GLU A 9 28.55 -33.67 -22.21
CA GLU A 9 28.71 -32.58 -23.20
C GLU A 9 27.42 -32.34 -23.99
N LEU A 10 27.01 -31.07 -24.14
CA LEU A 10 25.79 -30.64 -24.86
C LEU A 10 25.56 -31.35 -26.21
N ARG A 11 26.63 -31.73 -26.92
CA ARG A 11 26.56 -32.51 -28.17
C ARG A 11 25.75 -33.81 -28.04
N PHE A 12 25.84 -34.49 -26.89
CA PHE A 12 25.16 -35.76 -26.67
C PHE A 12 23.66 -35.55 -26.37
N VAL A 13 23.29 -34.42 -25.77
CA VAL A 13 21.88 -34.03 -25.59
C VAL A 13 21.25 -33.71 -26.95
N ASP A 14 21.99 -33.01 -27.81
CA ASP A 14 21.57 -32.73 -29.19
C ASP A 14 21.46 -34.02 -30.02
N GLU A 15 22.38 -34.97 -29.86
CA GLU A 15 22.30 -36.30 -30.50
C GLU A 15 21.07 -37.09 -30.04
N ILE A 16 20.74 -37.09 -28.75
CA ILE A 16 19.54 -37.76 -28.22
C ILE A 16 18.26 -37.13 -28.78
N ASN A 17 18.20 -35.80 -28.84
CA ASN A 17 17.05 -35.07 -29.39
C ASN A 17 16.88 -35.34 -30.89
N ASN A 18 17.98 -35.30 -31.66
CA ASN A 18 17.97 -35.54 -33.10
C ASN A 18 17.71 -37.02 -33.46
N ALA A 19 18.08 -37.96 -32.59
CA ALA A 19 17.90 -39.39 -32.82
C ALA A 19 16.45 -39.87 -32.60
N GLY A 20 15.57 -39.06 -31.98
CA GLY A 20 14.16 -39.42 -31.79
C GLY A 20 13.94 -40.67 -30.93
N VAL A 21 14.87 -41.02 -30.05
CA VAL A 21 14.83 -42.28 -29.29
C VAL A 21 13.66 -42.31 -28.29
N LEU A 22 13.15 -41.13 -27.89
CA LEU A 22 12.09 -40.96 -26.89
C LEU A 22 10.70 -40.74 -27.48
N SER A 23 10.54 -40.72 -28.81
CA SER A 23 9.26 -40.44 -29.49
C SER A 23 8.46 -41.70 -29.90
N SER A 24 8.81 -42.87 -29.36
CA SER A 24 8.05 -44.11 -29.58
C SER A 24 7.01 -44.31 -28.47
N PRO A 25 5.78 -44.76 -28.77
CA PRO A 25 4.75 -44.96 -27.74
C PRO A 25 5.17 -46.10 -26.80
N PHE A 26 5.42 -45.76 -25.54
CA PHE A 26 5.76 -46.71 -24.49
C PHE A 26 4.50 -47.42 -23.95
N GLN A 27 4.53 -48.74 -23.80
CA GLN A 27 3.42 -49.51 -23.20
C GLN A 27 3.23 -49.21 -21.70
N GLU A 28 2.04 -49.47 -21.16
CA GLU A 28 1.53 -49.05 -19.85
C GLU A 28 2.27 -49.47 -18.55
N PRO A 29 3.37 -50.25 -18.49
CA PRO A 29 4.19 -50.30 -17.27
C PRO A 29 5.19 -49.13 -17.15
N SER A 30 5.27 -48.23 -18.14
CA SER A 30 6.39 -47.29 -18.31
C SER A 30 6.22 -45.93 -17.63
N SER A 31 5.00 -45.48 -17.30
CA SER A 31 4.76 -44.13 -16.77
C SER A 31 5.42 -43.91 -15.41
N LYS A 32 5.37 -44.91 -14.52
CA LYS A 32 6.01 -44.86 -13.21
C LYS A 32 7.53 -44.71 -13.31
N TYR A 33 8.18 -45.45 -14.22
CA TYR A 33 9.63 -45.34 -14.45
C TYR A 33 10.02 -44.00 -15.09
N LEU A 34 9.14 -43.40 -15.89
CA LEU A 34 9.35 -42.07 -16.49
C LEU A 34 9.18 -40.94 -15.46
N THR A 35 8.21 -41.04 -14.55
CA THR A 35 8.09 -40.12 -13.40
C THR A 35 9.28 -40.27 -12.46
N GLU A 36 9.70 -41.50 -12.12
CA GLU A 36 10.90 -41.77 -11.32
C GLU A 36 12.18 -41.23 -12.01
N LEU A 37 12.29 -41.33 -13.35
CA LEU A 37 13.39 -40.76 -14.10
C LEU A 37 13.39 -39.22 -14.06
N CYS A 38 12.24 -38.59 -14.28
CA CYS A 38 12.08 -37.14 -14.13
C CYS A 38 12.42 -36.66 -12.72
N GLU A 39 11.97 -37.40 -11.69
CA GLU A 39 12.27 -37.11 -10.29
C GLU A 39 13.74 -37.32 -9.93
N ALA A 40 14.39 -38.34 -10.49
CA ALA A 40 15.81 -38.64 -10.28
C ALA A 40 16.72 -37.62 -10.98
N ILE A 41 16.34 -37.18 -12.17
CA ILE A 41 17.07 -36.13 -12.90
C ILE A 41 16.88 -34.77 -12.20
N ALA A 42 15.66 -34.45 -11.74
CA ALA A 42 15.42 -33.27 -10.92
C ALA A 42 16.25 -33.31 -9.62
N ASP A 43 16.31 -34.47 -8.93
CA ASP A 43 17.16 -34.67 -7.75
C ASP A 43 18.66 -34.50 -8.04
N CYS A 44 19.12 -34.98 -9.19
CA CYS A 44 20.53 -34.82 -9.59
C CYS A 44 20.85 -33.36 -9.92
N ALA A 45 19.91 -32.64 -10.55
CA ALA A 45 20.07 -31.23 -10.87
C ALA A 45 20.04 -30.33 -9.63
N THR A 46 19.30 -30.71 -8.57
CA THR A 46 19.20 -29.94 -7.32
C THR A 46 20.27 -30.27 -6.28
N LYS A 47 20.84 -31.50 -6.29
CA LYS A 47 21.91 -31.90 -5.34
C LYS A 47 23.32 -31.48 -5.76
N ALA A 48 23.52 -31.07 -7.01
CA ALA A 48 24.81 -30.56 -7.46
C ALA A 48 25.01 -29.11 -6.94
N PRO A 49 26.19 -28.75 -6.40
CA PRO A 49 26.47 -27.40 -5.88
C PRO A 49 26.41 -26.31 -6.96
N VAL A 50 26.44 -26.73 -8.23
CA VAL A 50 26.08 -25.94 -9.40
C VAL A 50 25.15 -26.83 -10.22
N PRO A 51 23.90 -26.42 -10.52
CA PRO A 51 23.07 -27.17 -11.45
C PRO A 51 23.80 -27.24 -12.79
N GLU A 52 24.28 -28.44 -13.17
CA GLU A 52 24.93 -28.63 -14.46
C GLU A 52 23.89 -28.39 -15.54
N VAL A 53 24.11 -27.33 -16.33
CA VAL A 53 23.21 -26.90 -17.42
C VAL A 53 22.89 -28.06 -18.35
N GLU A 54 23.82 -29.00 -18.51
CA GLU A 54 23.69 -30.23 -19.29
C GLU A 54 22.62 -31.17 -18.73
N LEU A 55 22.58 -31.41 -17.41
CA LEU A 55 21.56 -32.23 -16.75
C LEU A 55 20.16 -31.61 -16.86
N LEU A 56 20.05 -30.29 -16.74
CA LEU A 56 18.78 -29.56 -16.88
C LEU A 56 18.31 -29.48 -18.34
N SER A 57 19.24 -29.41 -19.29
CA SER A 57 18.90 -29.49 -20.73
C SER A 57 18.43 -30.89 -21.11
N LEU A 58 19.05 -31.95 -20.56
CA LEU A 58 18.61 -33.33 -20.75
C LEU A 58 17.23 -33.57 -20.13
N TRP A 59 16.98 -33.02 -18.95
CA TRP A 59 15.66 -33.03 -18.30
C TRP A 59 14.58 -32.41 -19.19
N SER A 60 14.88 -31.25 -19.78
CA SER A 60 13.99 -30.52 -20.71
C SER A 60 13.60 -31.38 -21.94
N VAL A 61 14.58 -32.03 -22.57
CA VAL A 61 14.37 -32.92 -23.74
C VAL A 61 13.56 -34.17 -23.38
N ILE A 62 13.81 -34.76 -22.21
CA ILE A 62 13.08 -35.94 -21.73
C ILE A 62 11.63 -35.58 -21.40
N HIS A 63 11.42 -34.46 -20.71
CA HIS A 63 10.08 -34.02 -20.30
C HIS A 63 9.17 -33.67 -21.48
N SER A 64 9.69 -32.99 -22.52
CA SER A 64 8.92 -32.70 -23.73
C SER A 64 8.46 -33.97 -24.44
N SER A 65 9.32 -34.99 -24.47
CA SER A 65 9.02 -36.28 -25.11
C SER A 65 7.98 -37.11 -24.34
N ILE A 66 7.93 -36.96 -23.00
CA ILE A 66 6.99 -37.66 -22.12
C ILE A 66 5.62 -36.96 -22.07
N SER A 67 5.60 -35.62 -22.14
CA SER A 67 4.36 -34.83 -22.08
C SER A 67 3.39 -35.14 -23.22
N ASP A 68 3.88 -35.57 -24.39
CA ASP A 68 3.03 -35.95 -25.53
C ASP A 68 2.38 -37.34 -25.34
N VAL A 69 2.91 -38.19 -24.46
CA VAL A 69 2.45 -39.57 -24.22
C VAL A 69 1.43 -39.67 -23.08
N ILE A 70 1.42 -38.71 -22.14
CA ILE A 70 0.55 -38.72 -20.94
C ILE A 70 -0.88 -38.19 -21.24
N SER A 71 -1.07 -37.50 -22.38
CA SER A 71 -2.30 -36.77 -22.72
C SER A 71 -3.55 -37.65 -22.85
N GLU A 72 -3.41 -38.94 -23.16
CA GLU A 72 -4.54 -39.88 -23.25
C GLU A 72 -4.95 -40.49 -21.89
N ALA A 73 -4.06 -40.57 -20.90
CA ALA A 73 -4.35 -41.13 -19.58
C ALA A 73 -4.90 -40.08 -18.59
N GLY A 74 -4.59 -38.79 -18.79
CA GLY A 74 -4.97 -37.68 -17.91
C GLY A 74 -6.47 -37.37 -17.86
N ALA A 75 -7.22 -37.68 -18.93
CA ALA A 75 -8.65 -37.38 -19.02
C ALA A 75 -9.51 -38.18 -18.02
N VAL A 76 -9.06 -39.38 -17.63
CA VAL A 76 -9.78 -40.25 -16.67
C VAL A 76 -9.42 -39.91 -15.22
N ALA A 77 -8.18 -39.49 -14.95
CA ALA A 77 -7.74 -39.05 -13.63
C ALA A 77 -8.38 -37.71 -13.22
N ALA A 78 -8.55 -36.79 -14.16
CA ALA A 78 -9.19 -35.49 -13.92
C ALA A 78 -10.62 -35.61 -13.37
N GLN A 79 -11.41 -36.60 -13.85
CA GLN A 79 -12.77 -36.85 -13.38
C GLN A 79 -12.82 -37.45 -11.96
N VAL A 80 -11.78 -38.18 -11.55
CA VAL A 80 -11.64 -38.74 -10.19
C VAL A 80 -11.17 -37.67 -9.20
N GLU A 81 -10.28 -36.78 -9.63
CA GLU A 81 -9.79 -35.64 -8.84
C GLU A 81 -10.92 -34.64 -8.55
N GLU A 82 -11.75 -34.30 -9.56
CA GLU A 82 -12.90 -33.37 -9.41
C GLU A 82 -13.91 -33.87 -8.35
N LEU A 83 -14.10 -35.20 -8.26
CA LEU A 83 -14.97 -35.80 -7.26
C LEU A 83 -14.32 -35.85 -5.86
N HIS A 84 -13.00 -36.06 -5.79
CA HIS A 84 -12.23 -35.95 -4.55
C HIS A 84 -12.27 -34.52 -4.00
N GLU A 85 -12.16 -33.53 -4.88
CA GLU A 85 -12.26 -32.11 -4.56
C GLU A 85 -13.64 -31.73 -4.03
N ALA A 86 -14.73 -32.25 -4.62
CA ALA A 86 -16.08 -32.02 -4.13
C ALA A 86 -16.31 -32.61 -2.72
N LEU A 87 -15.73 -33.78 -2.43
CA LEU A 87 -15.82 -34.45 -1.12
C LEU A 87 -14.95 -33.76 -0.05
N GLN A 88 -13.76 -33.31 -0.41
CA GLN A 88 -12.86 -32.59 0.49
C GLN A 88 -13.37 -31.17 0.78
N HIS A 89 -13.94 -30.50 -0.23
CA HIS A 89 -14.65 -29.23 -0.04
C HIS A 89 -15.84 -29.38 0.92
N LEU A 90 -16.56 -30.52 0.87
CA LEU A 90 -17.64 -30.83 1.81
C LEU A 90 -17.14 -30.97 3.25
N SER A 91 -16.03 -31.69 3.40
CA SER A 91 -15.37 -31.96 4.69
C SER A 91 -14.83 -30.67 5.33
N GLU A 92 -14.28 -29.75 4.54
CA GLU A 92 -13.65 -28.52 5.04
C GLU A 92 -14.65 -27.36 5.25
N THR A 93 -15.66 -27.21 4.39
CA THR A 93 -16.52 -26.00 4.36
C THR A 93 -17.93 -26.19 4.94
N GLY A 94 -18.43 -27.43 5.04
CA GLY A 94 -19.78 -27.70 5.57
C GLY A 94 -20.94 -27.17 4.72
N THR A 95 -20.71 -26.85 3.44
CA THR A 95 -21.78 -26.41 2.51
C THR A 95 -22.48 -27.62 1.83
N PRO A 96 -23.81 -27.60 1.62
CA PRO A 96 -24.52 -28.70 0.98
C PRO A 96 -24.22 -28.79 -0.53
N ILE A 97 -24.00 -30.00 -1.04
CA ILE A 97 -23.76 -30.30 -2.47
C ILE A 97 -24.97 -29.89 -3.30
N ALA A 98 -24.75 -29.25 -4.46
CA ALA A 98 -25.80 -29.04 -5.46
C ALA A 98 -26.40 -30.38 -5.93
N GLU A 99 -27.74 -30.50 -6.02
CA GLU A 99 -28.43 -31.78 -6.30
C GLU A 99 -27.91 -32.56 -7.52
N HIS A 100 -27.43 -31.87 -8.55
CA HIS A 100 -26.88 -32.53 -9.74
C HIS A 100 -25.58 -33.32 -9.46
N LEU A 101 -24.70 -32.78 -8.60
CA LEU A 101 -23.47 -33.45 -8.17
C LEU A 101 -23.76 -34.63 -7.23
N VAL A 102 -24.82 -34.56 -6.41
CA VAL A 102 -25.29 -35.70 -5.61
C VAL A 102 -25.80 -36.84 -6.51
N GLY A 103 -26.45 -36.49 -7.62
CA GLY A 103 -26.85 -37.44 -8.67
C GLY A 103 -25.64 -38.16 -9.26
N THR A 104 -24.63 -37.40 -9.72
CA THR A 104 -23.39 -37.93 -10.30
C THR A 104 -22.60 -38.80 -9.30
N LEU A 105 -22.50 -38.37 -8.05
CA LEU A 105 -21.79 -39.10 -6.99
C LEU A 105 -22.49 -40.43 -6.67
N ARG A 106 -23.83 -40.46 -6.66
CA ARG A 106 -24.60 -41.71 -6.49
C ARG A 106 -24.48 -42.65 -7.70
N GLN A 107 -24.28 -42.09 -8.89
CA GLN A 107 -24.11 -42.84 -10.13
C GLN A 107 -22.74 -43.53 -10.21
N HIS A 108 -21.69 -42.88 -9.73
CA HIS A 108 -20.31 -43.40 -9.77
C HIS A 108 -19.86 -44.14 -8.50
N MET A 109 -20.62 -44.12 -7.41
CA MET A 109 -20.32 -44.88 -6.19
C MET A 109 -20.16 -46.40 -6.45
N VAL A 110 -20.83 -46.94 -7.47
CA VAL A 110 -20.69 -48.35 -7.88
C VAL A 110 -19.32 -48.59 -8.53
N ASP A 111 -18.81 -47.61 -9.27
CA ASP A 111 -17.50 -47.67 -9.94
C ASP A 111 -16.35 -47.53 -8.93
N PHE A 112 -16.49 -46.69 -7.89
CA PHE A 112 -15.50 -46.59 -6.79
C PHE A 112 -15.34 -47.90 -6.02
N ARG A 113 -16.43 -48.65 -5.84
CA ARG A 113 -16.40 -49.96 -5.20
C ARG A 113 -15.66 -51.01 -6.05
N ALA A 114 -15.65 -50.85 -7.38
CA ALA A 114 -14.95 -51.77 -8.26
C ALA A 114 -13.41 -51.56 -8.25
N VAL A 115 -12.94 -50.38 -7.83
CA VAL A 115 -11.52 -49.99 -7.88
C VAL A 115 -10.83 -50.05 -6.49
N LEU A 116 -11.57 -49.80 -5.41
CA LEU A 116 -11.01 -49.80 -4.05
C LEU A 116 -10.97 -51.21 -3.44
N SER A 117 -9.92 -51.53 -2.69
CA SER A 117 -9.88 -52.75 -1.89
C SER A 117 -10.94 -52.68 -0.76
N GLU A 118 -11.45 -53.81 -0.29
CA GLU A 118 -12.43 -53.81 0.82
C GLU A 118 -11.87 -53.17 2.10
N GLN A 119 -10.54 -53.16 2.30
CA GLN A 119 -9.92 -52.42 3.40
C GLN A 119 -9.99 -50.89 3.19
N ASP A 120 -9.67 -50.40 2.00
CA ASP A 120 -9.70 -48.96 1.69
C ASP A 120 -11.14 -48.44 1.64
N TRP A 121 -12.09 -49.26 1.21
CA TRP A 121 -13.52 -48.93 1.21
C TRP A 121 -14.08 -48.81 2.64
N VAL A 122 -13.70 -49.74 3.53
CA VAL A 122 -14.08 -49.69 4.95
C VAL A 122 -13.38 -48.52 5.65
N GLU A 123 -12.13 -48.20 5.31
CA GLU A 123 -11.44 -47.02 5.85
C GLU A 123 -12.02 -45.71 5.33
N LEU A 124 -12.39 -45.64 4.05
CA LEU A 124 -13.10 -44.49 3.47
C LEU A 124 -14.46 -44.32 4.16
N GLN A 125 -15.24 -45.39 4.34
CA GLN A 125 -16.49 -45.35 5.10
C GLN A 125 -16.26 -44.93 6.56
N SER A 126 -15.23 -45.45 7.22
CA SER A 126 -14.85 -45.10 8.59
C SER A 126 -14.47 -43.62 8.72
N ARG A 127 -13.63 -43.10 7.83
CA ARG A 127 -13.21 -41.69 7.82
C ARG A 127 -14.35 -40.75 7.46
N SER A 128 -15.20 -41.14 6.51
CA SER A 128 -16.41 -40.40 6.12
C SER A 128 -17.45 -40.35 7.26
N SER A 129 -17.56 -41.42 8.06
CA SER A 129 -18.48 -41.48 9.20
C SER A 129 -17.89 -40.90 10.50
N GLN A 130 -16.56 -40.92 10.67
CA GLN A 130 -15.85 -40.26 11.77
C GLN A 130 -15.79 -38.73 11.60
N SER A 131 -15.57 -38.22 10.38
CA SER A 131 -15.41 -36.78 10.13
C SER A 131 -16.68 -35.96 10.39
N ILE A 132 -17.86 -36.57 10.30
CA ILE A 132 -19.14 -35.84 10.44
C ILE A 132 -19.82 -36.09 11.80
N SER A 133 -19.46 -37.14 12.57
CA SER A 133 -20.27 -37.54 13.73
C SER A 133 -19.56 -37.87 15.05
N SER A 134 -18.22 -38.07 15.10
CA SER A 134 -17.64 -38.77 16.26
C SER A 134 -16.89 -37.96 17.32
N GLU A 135 -16.78 -36.63 17.26
CA GLU A 135 -16.17 -35.87 18.40
C GLU A 135 -17.08 -34.84 19.08
N TRP A 136 -18.28 -34.58 18.56
CA TRP A 136 -19.12 -33.50 19.08
C TRP A 136 -20.54 -34.01 19.33
N LYS A 137 -20.82 -34.48 20.54
CA LYS A 137 -22.20 -34.56 21.01
C LYS A 137 -22.74 -33.13 21.07
N ALA A 138 -23.43 -32.70 20.01
CA ALA A 138 -24.25 -31.50 20.07
C ALA A 138 -25.16 -31.62 21.30
N ILE A 139 -25.12 -30.58 22.13
CA ILE A 139 -25.98 -30.49 23.31
C ILE A 139 -27.42 -30.40 22.79
N ARG A 140 -28.35 -31.20 23.34
CA ARG A 140 -29.78 -31.10 22.95
C ARG A 140 -30.33 -29.72 23.35
N ASP A 141 -31.33 -29.20 22.65
CA ASP A 141 -31.90 -27.85 22.89
C ASP A 141 -32.21 -27.52 24.36
N GLY A 142 -32.62 -28.53 25.15
CA GLY A 142 -32.90 -28.38 26.58
C GLY A 142 -31.67 -28.17 27.47
N GLU A 143 -30.51 -28.65 27.05
CA GLU A 143 -29.24 -28.59 27.79
C GLU A 143 -28.41 -27.34 27.44
N VAL A 144 -28.84 -26.54 26.44
CA VAL A 144 -28.22 -25.24 26.08
C VAL A 144 -28.19 -24.26 27.27
N PHE A 145 -29.24 -24.29 28.10
CA PHE A 145 -29.40 -23.39 29.25
C PHE A 145 -28.73 -23.90 30.54
N ASP A 146 -28.32 -25.17 30.60
CA ASP A 146 -27.56 -25.76 31.73
C ASP A 146 -26.40 -26.61 31.21
N SER A 147 -25.51 -25.95 30.45
CA SER A 147 -24.38 -26.64 29.81
C SER A 147 -23.38 -27.17 30.84
N PRO A 148 -22.98 -28.46 30.77
CA PRO A 148 -21.93 -29.01 31.63
C PRO A 148 -20.58 -28.30 31.41
N TYR A 149 -20.34 -27.80 30.18
CA TYR A 149 -19.14 -27.04 29.87
C TYR A 149 -19.09 -25.69 30.58
N ALA A 150 -20.22 -25.02 30.81
CA ALA A 150 -20.27 -23.77 31.56
C ALA A 150 -19.76 -23.96 32.99
N LYS A 151 -20.15 -25.07 33.64
CA LYS A 151 -19.68 -25.44 34.99
C LYS A 151 -18.17 -25.72 34.99
N MET A 152 -17.67 -26.40 33.96
CA MET A 152 -16.24 -26.67 33.80
C MET A 152 -15.42 -25.40 33.54
N ILE A 153 -15.92 -24.48 32.71
CA ILE A 153 -15.26 -23.18 32.44
C ILE A 153 -15.17 -22.36 33.72
N ALA A 154 -16.22 -22.35 34.54
CA ALA A 154 -16.20 -21.64 35.82
C ALA A 154 -15.13 -22.21 36.78
N ALA A 155 -14.85 -23.52 36.72
CA ALA A 155 -13.86 -24.17 37.57
C ALA A 155 -12.42 -24.07 37.03
N HIS A 156 -12.22 -24.20 35.71
CA HIS A 156 -10.90 -24.42 35.11
C HIS A 156 -10.62 -23.58 33.84
N GLY A 157 -11.59 -22.85 33.30
CA GLY A 157 -11.50 -22.24 31.96
C GLY A 157 -10.59 -21.02 31.82
N PHE A 158 -9.87 -20.64 32.88
CA PHE A 158 -8.95 -19.50 32.90
C PHE A 158 -7.59 -19.82 33.52
N ALA A 159 -7.32 -21.11 33.75
CA ALA A 159 -6.02 -21.54 34.29
C ALA A 159 -4.90 -21.15 33.31
N GLY A 160 -3.88 -20.42 33.78
CA GLY A 160 -2.75 -19.98 32.97
C GLY A 160 -3.01 -18.79 32.04
N MET A 161 -4.17 -18.13 32.15
CA MET A 161 -4.48 -16.90 31.39
C MET A 161 -3.95 -15.62 32.08
N ASP A 162 -2.65 -15.54 32.30
CA ASP A 162 -1.98 -14.38 32.92
C ASP A 162 -1.31 -13.46 31.88
N GLY A 163 -0.84 -12.28 32.30
CA GLY A 163 0.01 -11.43 31.46
C GLY A 163 -0.67 -10.95 30.18
N ALA A 164 -0.09 -11.23 29.00
CA ALA A 164 -0.63 -10.81 27.71
C ALA A 164 -1.98 -11.46 27.39
N LEU A 165 -2.21 -12.69 27.87
CA LEU A 165 -3.46 -13.45 27.66
C LEU A 165 -4.65 -12.89 28.45
N SER A 166 -4.37 -12.07 29.47
CA SER A 166 -5.36 -11.31 30.24
C SER A 166 -5.69 -9.94 29.64
N GLN A 167 -5.04 -9.56 28.54
CA GLN A 167 -5.32 -8.29 27.88
C GLN A 167 -6.52 -8.39 26.94
N SER A 168 -7.23 -7.28 26.74
CA SER A 168 -8.29 -7.23 25.74
C SER A 168 -7.70 -7.29 24.33
N ARG A 169 -8.46 -7.81 23.37
CA ARG A 169 -8.08 -7.83 21.95
C ARG A 169 -7.56 -6.48 21.46
N ASP A 170 -8.27 -5.39 21.77
CA ASP A 170 -7.87 -4.05 21.33
C ASP A 170 -6.55 -3.58 21.95
N ALA A 171 -6.25 -4.02 23.18
CA ALA A 171 -4.97 -3.72 23.82
C ALA A 171 -3.83 -4.52 23.19
N VAL A 172 -4.07 -5.79 22.84
CA VAL A 172 -3.12 -6.66 22.14
C VAL A 172 -2.86 -6.15 20.72
N ASP A 173 -3.90 -5.85 19.96
CA ASP A 173 -3.79 -5.29 18.61
C ASP A 173 -3.05 -3.94 18.64
N ALA A 174 -3.36 -3.05 19.59
CA ALA A 174 -2.64 -1.79 19.75
C ALA A 174 -1.18 -1.97 20.19
N ALA A 175 -0.87 -3.01 20.98
CA ALA A 175 0.48 -3.33 21.38
C ALA A 175 1.29 -3.94 20.22
N LEU A 176 0.68 -4.81 19.43
CA LEU A 176 1.24 -5.33 18.19
C LEU A 176 1.51 -4.18 17.22
N ASP A 177 0.55 -3.28 16.99
CA ASP A 177 0.74 -2.08 16.16
C ASP A 177 1.89 -1.19 16.67
N ALA A 178 2.06 -1.05 17.99
CA ALA A 178 3.18 -0.31 18.57
C ALA A 178 4.54 -1.01 18.34
N VAL A 179 4.58 -2.35 18.39
CA VAL A 179 5.77 -3.15 18.05
C VAL A 179 6.08 -3.01 16.55
N ARG A 180 5.05 -3.09 15.69
CA ARG A 180 5.14 -2.93 14.23
C ARG A 180 5.75 -1.59 13.83
N GLU A 181 5.37 -0.53 14.54
CA GLU A 181 5.92 0.80 14.35
C GLU A 181 7.37 0.97 14.87
N GLY A 182 8.01 -0.10 15.35
CA GLY A 182 9.45 -0.22 15.56
C GLY A 182 10.01 0.69 16.66
N GLY A 183 9.41 0.65 17.85
CA GLY A 183 9.98 1.15 19.11
C GLY A 183 10.40 2.63 19.16
N THR A 184 10.21 3.41 18.09
CA THR A 184 10.71 4.78 18.00
C THR A 184 9.61 5.77 17.63
N ALA A 185 8.61 5.79 18.51
CA ALA A 185 7.99 6.99 19.07
C ALA A 185 8.46 8.32 18.43
N ALA A 186 7.67 8.88 17.51
CA ALA A 186 7.49 10.34 17.41
C ALA A 186 6.48 10.76 16.32
N LEU A 187 6.15 9.91 15.33
CA LEU A 187 4.99 10.18 14.47
C LEU A 187 3.79 9.36 14.89
N SER A 188 4.00 8.15 15.39
CA SER A 188 3.05 7.53 16.30
C SER A 188 3.19 8.07 17.71
N ALA A 189 4.35 8.37 18.28
CA ALA A 189 4.34 9.18 19.51
C ALA A 189 3.99 10.67 19.28
N PHE A 190 3.47 11.08 18.12
CA PHE A 190 2.69 12.31 17.99
C PHE A 190 1.25 11.99 17.61
N ALA A 191 0.93 11.02 16.75
CA ALA A 191 -0.44 10.60 16.45
C ALA A 191 -1.06 9.71 17.55
N ALA A 192 -0.31 8.75 18.08
CA ALA A 192 -0.52 8.01 19.34
C ALA A 192 -0.15 8.81 20.60
N CYS A 193 0.67 9.88 20.56
CA CYS A 193 0.66 10.86 21.67
C CYS A 193 -0.56 11.76 21.57
N LEU A 194 -1.06 12.16 20.39
CA LEU A 194 -2.34 12.84 20.20
C LEU A 194 -3.49 11.88 20.61
N ALA A 195 -3.43 10.59 20.25
CA ALA A 195 -4.43 9.59 20.65
C ALA A 195 -4.31 9.17 22.13
N ARG A 196 -3.11 9.22 22.75
CA ARG A 196 -2.90 9.03 24.21
C ARG A 196 -3.10 10.32 25.03
N SER A 197 -2.93 11.50 24.44
CA SER A 197 -3.21 12.83 25.04
C SER A 197 -4.65 13.29 24.80
N GLY A 198 -5.41 12.52 24.03
CA GLY A 198 -6.82 12.76 23.77
C GLY A 198 -7.08 13.92 22.81
N LEU A 199 -6.15 14.32 21.95
CA LEU A 199 -6.36 15.34 20.93
C LEU A 199 -7.02 14.77 19.64
N PRO A 200 -7.78 15.59 18.88
CA PRO A 200 -8.54 15.12 17.72
C PRO A 200 -7.63 14.68 16.54
N PRO A 201 -8.10 13.76 15.67
CA PRO A 201 -7.37 13.33 14.47
C PRO A 201 -6.95 14.52 13.59
N LEU A 202 -5.71 14.48 13.07
CA LEU A 202 -5.13 15.56 12.23
C LEU A 202 -6.05 15.94 11.05
N LEU A 203 -6.68 14.96 10.41
CA LEU A 203 -7.63 15.20 9.31
C LEU A 203 -8.81 16.10 9.74
N ARG A 204 -9.36 15.92 10.94
CA ARG A 204 -10.46 16.75 11.45
C ARG A 204 -10.02 18.18 11.76
N VAL A 205 -8.78 18.35 12.21
CA VAL A 205 -8.18 19.68 12.41
C VAL A 205 -7.99 20.38 11.06
N GLU A 206 -7.59 19.66 10.02
CA GLU A 206 -7.47 20.20 8.66
C GLU A 206 -8.84 20.63 8.08
N ILE A 207 -9.90 19.83 8.28
CA ILE A 207 -11.28 20.20 7.90
C ILE A 207 -11.70 21.51 8.58
N ALA A 208 -11.47 21.63 9.90
CA ALA A 208 -11.78 22.85 10.64
C ALA A 208 -10.98 24.07 10.11
N ARG A 209 -9.68 23.90 9.87
CA ARG A 209 -8.82 24.93 9.28
C ARG A 209 -9.36 25.40 7.93
N ASP A 210 -9.75 24.47 7.05
CA ASP A 210 -10.23 24.78 5.71
C ASP A 210 -11.56 25.54 5.72
N PHE A 211 -12.44 25.23 6.68
CA PHE A 211 -13.63 26.03 6.97
C PHE A 211 -13.25 27.47 7.36
N PHE A 212 -12.38 27.66 8.35
CA PHE A 212 -11.98 29.00 8.81
C PHE A 212 -11.34 29.83 7.71
N GLN A 213 -10.48 29.21 6.90
CA GLN A 213 -9.85 29.82 5.74
C GLN A 213 -10.87 30.33 4.71
N THR A 214 -11.88 29.51 4.40
CA THR A 214 -12.89 29.85 3.39
C THR A 214 -13.85 30.93 3.90
N VAL A 215 -14.31 30.83 5.14
CA VAL A 215 -15.20 31.82 5.74
C VAL A 215 -14.49 33.15 5.96
N GLY A 216 -13.23 33.12 6.41
CA GLY A 216 -12.40 34.33 6.51
C GLY A 216 -12.23 35.04 5.16
N LEU A 217 -12.13 34.29 4.06
CA LEU A 217 -12.11 34.86 2.71
C LEU A 217 -13.42 35.62 2.40
N PHE A 218 -14.58 35.04 2.69
CA PHE A 218 -15.88 35.70 2.46
C PHE A 218 -16.12 36.92 3.34
N PHE A 219 -15.75 36.87 4.63
CA PHE A 219 -15.91 38.03 5.51
C PHE A 219 -15.09 39.23 5.02
N ASN A 220 -13.86 38.98 4.58
CA ASN A 220 -13.00 40.05 4.08
C ASN A 220 -13.40 40.56 2.70
N ALA A 221 -13.89 39.69 1.82
CA ALA A 221 -14.24 40.05 0.46
C ALA A 221 -15.61 40.72 0.34
N LEU A 222 -16.60 40.30 1.13
CA LEU A 222 -18.02 40.63 0.94
C LEU A 222 -18.66 41.36 2.13
N TYR A 223 -18.20 41.15 3.38
CA TYR A 223 -18.86 41.72 4.57
C TYR A 223 -18.29 43.03 5.07
N LYS A 224 -17.16 43.51 4.54
CA LYS A 224 -16.52 44.75 5.00
C LYS A 224 -17.51 45.93 4.98
N SER A 225 -18.15 46.17 3.83
CA SER A 225 -19.14 47.25 3.66
C SER A 225 -20.39 47.06 4.52
N VAL A 226 -20.77 45.81 4.82
CA VAL A 226 -21.93 45.50 5.67
C VAL A 226 -21.67 45.88 7.13
N LEU A 227 -20.47 45.57 7.62
CA LEU A 227 -20.06 45.88 8.99
C LEU A 227 -19.88 47.40 9.18
N GLU A 228 -19.35 48.10 8.19
CA GLU A 228 -19.25 49.57 8.17
C GLU A 228 -20.64 50.22 8.22
N PHE A 229 -21.59 49.75 7.40
CA PHE A 229 -22.97 50.24 7.42
C PHE A 229 -23.67 50.07 8.78
N PHE A 230 -23.50 48.91 9.44
CA PHE A 230 -24.06 48.67 10.78
C PHE A 230 -23.45 49.56 11.86
N GLU A 231 -22.18 49.92 11.72
CA GLU A 231 -21.49 50.83 12.62
C GLU A 231 -21.98 52.27 12.47
N GLU A 232 -22.12 52.75 11.23
CA GLU A 232 -22.65 54.09 10.94
C GLU A 232 -24.10 54.26 11.41
N HIS A 233 -24.94 53.23 11.26
CA HIS A 233 -26.37 53.31 11.56
C HIS A 233 -26.75 52.82 12.97
N LYS A 234 -25.77 52.43 13.82
CA LYS A 234 -25.98 51.88 15.18
C LYS A 234 -27.02 50.74 15.25
N ILE A 235 -27.12 49.92 14.21
CA ILE A 235 -28.08 48.80 14.15
C ILE A 235 -27.52 47.61 14.94
N ALA A 236 -28.29 47.09 15.90
CA ALA A 236 -28.01 45.87 16.67
C ALA A 236 -26.55 45.74 17.16
N SER A 237 -26.12 46.64 18.06
CA SER A 237 -24.72 46.74 18.55
C SER A 237 -24.11 45.41 19.02
N GLY A 238 -24.88 44.54 19.68
CA GLY A 238 -24.43 43.20 20.09
C GLY A 238 -24.13 42.26 18.92
N LEU A 239 -24.93 42.30 17.86
CA LEU A 239 -24.76 41.49 16.65
C LEU A 239 -23.53 41.95 15.85
N ASN A 240 -23.34 43.26 15.71
CA ASN A 240 -22.17 43.83 15.05
C ASN A 240 -20.88 43.45 15.80
N ASN A 241 -20.88 43.57 17.14
CA ASN A 241 -19.74 43.15 17.97
C ASN A 241 -19.43 41.66 17.81
N PHE A 242 -20.44 40.79 17.79
CA PHE A 242 -20.26 39.36 17.58
C PHE A 242 -19.63 39.05 16.21
N LEU A 243 -20.13 39.66 15.13
CA LEU A 243 -19.60 39.45 13.77
C LEU A 243 -18.17 40.00 13.62
N LYS A 244 -17.83 41.14 14.26
CA LYS A 244 -16.47 41.67 14.31
C LYS A 244 -15.52 40.73 15.06
N VAL A 245 -15.95 40.15 16.17
CA VAL A 245 -15.18 39.14 16.92
C VAL A 245 -14.97 37.88 16.09
N LEU A 246 -16.02 37.38 15.44
CA LEU A 246 -15.93 36.21 14.54
C LEU A 246 -14.96 36.47 13.38
N ARG A 247 -15.07 37.62 12.69
CA ARG A 247 -14.14 38.02 11.62
C ARG A 247 -12.70 38.03 12.14
N GLY A 248 -12.46 38.68 13.28
CA GLY A 248 -11.13 38.76 13.88
C GLY A 248 -10.57 37.39 14.31
N ALA A 249 -11.41 36.47 14.79
CA ALA A 249 -11.01 35.11 15.12
C ALA A 249 -10.66 34.30 13.86
N TYR A 250 -11.47 34.43 12.80
CA TYR A 250 -11.22 33.74 11.53
C TYR A 250 -9.98 34.26 10.82
N ASP A 251 -9.69 35.56 10.87
CA ASP A 251 -8.45 36.13 10.30
C ASP A 251 -7.19 35.55 10.94
N VAL A 252 -7.19 35.37 12.26
CA VAL A 252 -6.08 34.73 12.99
C VAL A 252 -5.97 33.25 12.62
N MET A 253 -7.09 32.52 12.65
CA MET A 253 -7.12 31.09 12.36
C MET A 253 -6.82 30.75 10.88
N ALA A 254 -7.11 31.68 9.96
CA ALA A 254 -6.83 31.55 8.54
C ALA A 254 -5.43 32.01 8.14
N VAL A 255 -4.62 32.55 9.08
CA VAL A 255 -3.30 33.13 8.80
C VAL A 255 -3.39 34.27 7.77
N ASN A 256 -4.34 35.19 7.93
CA ASN A 256 -4.52 36.31 7.01
C ASN A 256 -3.48 37.42 7.27
N VAL A 257 -2.43 37.42 6.46
CA VAL A 257 -1.28 38.36 6.52
C VAL A 257 -1.75 39.82 6.53
N LEU A 258 -2.73 40.16 5.68
CA LEU A 258 -3.16 41.54 5.46
C LEU A 258 -4.01 42.08 6.63
N ALA A 259 -4.87 41.24 7.19
CA ALA A 259 -5.66 41.60 8.38
C ALA A 259 -4.76 41.72 9.63
N LEU A 260 -3.72 40.89 9.75
CA LEU A 260 -2.74 41.01 10.82
C LEU A 260 -1.97 42.33 10.73
N ILE A 261 -1.60 42.74 9.51
CA ILE A 261 -0.98 44.05 9.24
C ILE A 261 -1.85 45.20 9.75
N GLU A 262 -3.12 45.23 9.36
CA GLU A 262 -4.07 46.31 9.71
C GLU A 262 -4.34 46.38 11.22
N LYS A 263 -4.48 45.22 11.88
CA LYS A 263 -4.77 45.16 13.32
C LYS A 263 -3.56 45.51 14.20
N THR A 264 -2.35 45.25 13.72
CA THR A 264 -1.12 45.49 14.50
C THR A 264 -0.61 46.91 14.33
N SER A 265 -0.84 47.54 13.17
CA SER A 265 -0.47 48.94 12.92
C SER A 265 -1.18 49.93 13.85
N GLN A 266 -2.41 49.63 14.29
CA GLN A 266 -3.15 50.42 15.27
C GLN A 266 -2.55 50.43 16.69
N ASN A 267 -1.81 49.39 17.09
CA ASN A 267 -1.35 49.21 18.47
C ASN A 267 0.13 49.50 18.73
N ARG A 268 0.99 49.62 17.68
CA ARG A 268 2.36 50.19 17.66
C ARG A 268 3.06 49.80 16.34
N ALA A 269 3.51 50.75 15.54
CA ALA A 269 4.14 50.52 14.23
C ALA A 269 5.32 49.51 14.25
N LEU A 270 6.20 49.59 15.25
CA LEU A 270 7.36 48.70 15.38
C LEU A 270 7.01 47.22 15.59
N MET A 271 5.93 46.93 16.32
CA MET A 271 5.47 45.57 16.55
C MET A 271 4.82 44.98 15.29
N ALA A 272 4.18 45.84 14.48
CA ALA A 272 3.61 45.45 13.20
C ALA A 272 4.71 45.08 12.19
N ASP A 273 5.77 45.88 12.08
CA ASP A 273 6.89 45.59 11.18
C ASP A 273 7.61 44.29 11.57
N PHE A 274 7.81 44.04 12.87
CA PHE A 274 8.38 42.78 13.36
C PHE A 274 7.48 41.57 13.05
N ALA A 275 6.16 41.68 13.31
CA ALA A 275 5.21 40.58 13.06
C ALA A 275 5.11 40.24 11.56
N VAL A 276 5.14 41.25 10.69
CA VAL A 276 5.14 41.08 9.23
C VAL A 276 6.43 40.47 8.75
N GLY A 277 7.57 40.95 9.24
CA GLY A 277 8.89 40.37 8.93
C GLY A 277 8.97 38.89 9.33
N ALA A 278 8.48 38.53 10.52
CA ALA A 278 8.43 37.15 10.99
C ALA A 278 7.52 36.26 10.14
N LEU A 279 6.36 36.78 9.71
CA LEU A 279 5.41 36.05 8.87
C LEU A 279 5.93 35.84 7.44
N LEU A 280 6.54 36.88 6.84
CA LEU A 280 7.18 36.77 5.53
C LEU A 280 8.40 35.84 5.57
N ALA A 281 9.19 35.86 6.65
CA ALA A 281 10.26 34.90 6.87
C ALA A 281 9.71 33.47 6.97
N ALA A 282 8.61 33.24 7.69
CA ALA A 282 7.96 31.94 7.78
C ALA A 282 7.47 31.45 6.41
N ILE A 283 6.86 32.31 5.60
CA ILE A 283 6.44 32.01 4.22
C ILE A 283 7.66 31.66 3.36
N GLY A 284 8.74 32.44 3.45
CA GLY A 284 10.00 32.18 2.74
C GLY A 284 10.60 30.83 3.10
N VAL A 285 10.60 30.47 4.38
CA VAL A 285 11.03 29.14 4.87
C VAL A 285 10.16 28.04 4.28
N VAL A 286 8.83 28.21 4.21
CA VAL A 286 7.93 27.23 3.60
C VAL A 286 8.20 27.08 2.11
N TYR A 287 8.46 28.18 1.38
CA TYR A 287 8.77 28.12 -0.04
C TYR A 287 10.12 27.45 -0.34
N VAL A 288 11.17 27.77 0.42
CA VAL A 288 12.48 27.08 0.29
C VAL A 288 12.33 25.59 0.60
N SER A 289 11.54 25.26 1.63
CA SER A 289 11.23 23.86 1.97
C SER A 289 10.45 23.15 0.87
N PHE A 290 9.54 23.85 0.19
CA PHE A 290 8.83 23.34 -0.98
C PHE A 290 9.78 23.07 -2.15
N LEU A 291 10.68 23.99 -2.49
CA LEU A 291 11.67 23.75 -3.55
C LEU A 291 12.53 22.53 -3.23
N TRP A 292 12.98 22.41 -1.97
CA TRP A 292 13.68 21.21 -1.51
C TRP A 292 12.83 19.94 -1.69
N PHE A 293 11.53 19.99 -1.38
CA PHE A 293 10.58 18.90 -1.59
C PHE A 293 10.46 18.52 -3.08
N VAL A 294 10.37 19.50 -3.99
CA VAL A 294 10.25 19.25 -5.44
C VAL A 294 11.49 18.55 -5.99
N PHE A 295 12.68 19.04 -5.66
CA PHE A 295 13.93 18.47 -6.17
C PHE A 295 14.26 17.13 -5.51
N SER A 296 14.07 17.03 -4.19
CA SER A 296 14.33 15.79 -3.45
C SER A 296 13.30 14.70 -3.72
N GLY A 297 12.04 15.07 -3.98
CA GLY A 297 10.93 14.13 -4.18
C GLY A 297 11.00 13.35 -5.49
N ARG A 298 11.68 13.87 -6.52
CA ARG A 298 11.80 13.21 -7.84
C ARG A 298 12.48 11.84 -7.79
N HIS A 299 13.39 11.66 -6.83
CA HIS A 299 14.21 10.47 -6.65
C HIS A 299 13.77 9.64 -5.43
N LEU A 300 12.58 9.91 -4.91
CA LEU A 300 12.07 9.23 -3.73
C LEU A 300 11.34 7.93 -4.13
N HIS A 301 11.28 7.00 -3.18
CA HIS A 301 10.69 5.66 -3.34
C HIS A 301 9.25 5.70 -3.86
N ARG A 302 8.87 4.74 -4.72
CA ARG A 302 7.53 4.58 -5.30
C ARG A 302 7.07 3.13 -5.19
N ARG A 303 5.76 2.90 -5.07
CA ARG A 303 5.21 1.54 -4.96
C ARG A 303 5.38 0.73 -6.26
N ALA A 304 5.26 1.35 -7.42
CA ALA A 304 5.52 0.68 -8.70
C ALA A 304 6.98 0.18 -8.81
N ASP A 305 7.91 0.90 -8.19
CA ASP A 305 9.31 0.48 -8.14
C ASP A 305 9.49 -0.75 -7.23
N GLU A 306 8.61 -1.01 -6.25
CA GLU A 306 8.69 -2.20 -5.39
C GLU A 306 8.48 -3.49 -6.19
N VAL A 307 7.49 -3.52 -7.08
CA VAL A 307 7.23 -4.69 -7.93
C VAL A 307 8.39 -4.92 -8.90
N ARG A 308 8.93 -3.86 -9.52
CA ARG A 308 10.08 -3.99 -10.43
C ARG A 308 11.38 -4.41 -9.72
N GLN A 309 11.61 -3.86 -8.53
CA GLN A 309 12.85 -4.11 -7.78
C GLN A 309 12.85 -5.47 -7.08
N GLY A 310 11.67 -6.04 -6.79
CA GLY A 310 11.53 -7.34 -6.12
C GLY A 310 12.21 -7.34 -4.75
N HIS A 311 13.04 -8.36 -4.48
CA HIS A 311 13.80 -8.48 -3.22
C HIS A 311 14.80 -7.34 -2.96
N GLU A 312 15.14 -6.55 -3.98
CA GLU A 312 16.03 -5.39 -3.86
C GLU A 312 15.25 -4.08 -3.65
N ALA A 313 13.92 -4.14 -3.51
CA ALA A 313 13.07 -2.99 -3.24
C ALA A 313 13.32 -2.41 -1.85
N ILE A 314 13.40 -1.08 -1.78
CA ILE A 314 13.56 -0.37 -0.49
C ILE A 314 12.18 0.08 0.00
N THR A 315 11.54 -0.67 0.90
CA THR A 315 10.23 -0.25 1.45
C THR A 315 10.29 1.10 2.17
N TRP A 316 9.15 1.79 2.26
CA TRP A 316 9.02 3.02 3.07
C TRP A 316 9.45 2.81 4.53
N ALA A 317 9.17 1.64 5.09
CA ALA A 317 9.59 1.29 6.44
C ALA A 317 11.13 1.22 6.58
N ALA A 318 11.82 0.61 5.61
CA ALA A 318 13.28 0.54 5.56
C ALA A 318 13.91 1.92 5.31
N LEU A 319 13.34 2.69 4.39
CA LEU A 319 13.80 4.06 4.09
C LEU A 319 13.62 4.99 5.28
N ALA A 320 12.52 4.86 6.03
CA ALA A 320 12.29 5.60 7.27
C ALA A 320 13.23 5.18 8.40
N LYS A 321 13.71 3.92 8.43
CA LYS A 321 14.75 3.47 9.37
C LYS A 321 16.10 4.12 9.03
N LYS A 322 16.47 4.16 7.75
CA LYS A 322 17.74 4.72 7.25
C LYS A 322 17.77 6.26 7.27
N GLN A 323 16.67 6.91 6.90
CA GLN A 323 16.57 8.36 6.70
C GLN A 323 15.37 8.95 7.47
N LYS A 324 15.27 8.63 8.76
CA LYS A 324 14.14 9.01 9.62
C LYS A 324 13.77 10.48 9.52
N MET A 325 14.71 11.39 9.75
CA MET A 325 14.43 12.84 9.72
C MET A 325 13.97 13.32 8.36
N ARG A 326 14.48 12.74 7.27
CA ARG A 326 14.11 13.12 5.91
C ARG A 326 12.65 12.78 5.63
N VAL A 327 12.22 11.55 5.89
CA VAL A 327 10.83 11.11 5.69
C VAL A 327 9.86 11.94 6.51
N LYS A 328 10.20 12.24 7.78
CA LYS A 328 9.37 13.12 8.62
C LYS A 328 9.24 14.53 8.06
N LEU A 329 10.36 15.10 7.58
CA LEU A 329 10.38 16.43 7.02
C LEU A 329 9.46 16.53 5.80
N PHE A 330 9.40 15.51 4.94
CA PHE A 330 8.46 15.46 3.81
C PHE A 330 7.01 15.66 4.25
N THR A 331 6.53 14.93 5.27
CA THR A 331 5.17 15.10 5.78
C THR A 331 4.93 16.50 6.35
N TYR A 332 5.88 17.03 7.13
CA TYR A 332 5.76 18.38 7.69
C TYR A 332 5.72 19.46 6.61
N VAL A 333 6.55 19.34 5.58
CA VAL A 333 6.57 20.27 4.46
C VAL A 333 5.24 20.21 3.70
N ILE A 334 4.71 19.03 3.41
CA ILE A 334 3.39 18.88 2.76
C ILE A 334 2.30 19.58 3.59
N THR A 335 2.20 19.31 4.89
CA THR A 335 1.17 19.93 5.76
C THR A 335 1.34 21.45 5.86
N ALA A 336 2.58 21.95 5.92
CA ALA A 336 2.88 23.38 5.92
C ALA A 336 2.49 24.04 4.59
N CYS A 337 2.84 23.43 3.45
CA CYS A 337 2.45 23.90 2.12
C CYS A 337 0.93 23.98 1.97
N LEU A 338 0.19 22.95 2.41
CA LEU A 338 -1.28 22.95 2.37
C LEU A 338 -1.89 24.06 3.23
N THR A 339 -1.27 24.37 4.38
CA THR A 339 -1.75 25.42 5.30
C THR A 339 -1.52 26.82 4.74
N VAL A 340 -0.33 27.06 4.17
CA VAL A 340 0.08 28.37 3.62
C VAL A 340 -0.46 28.62 2.21
N TYR A 341 -0.91 27.58 1.51
CA TYR A 341 -1.35 27.66 0.11
C TYR A 341 -2.33 28.80 -0.18
N LEU A 342 -3.45 28.85 0.55
CA LEU A 342 -4.48 29.87 0.33
C LEU A 342 -4.02 31.28 0.73
N PRO A 343 -3.49 31.51 1.95
CA PRO A 343 -2.99 32.83 2.35
C PRO A 343 -1.93 33.40 1.38
N LEU A 344 -0.99 32.56 0.96
CA LEU A 344 0.09 32.97 0.06
C LEU A 344 -0.43 33.26 -1.35
N THR A 345 -1.26 32.38 -1.90
CA THR A 345 -1.86 32.58 -3.23
C THR A 345 -2.67 33.87 -3.30
N ARG A 346 -3.46 34.14 -2.25
CA ARG A 346 -4.22 35.39 -2.14
C ARG A 346 -3.31 36.61 -2.10
N LEU A 347 -2.28 36.59 -1.25
CA LEU A 347 -1.32 37.69 -1.15
C LEU A 347 -0.65 37.99 -2.50
N CYS A 348 -0.20 36.95 -3.23
CA CYS A 348 0.41 37.12 -4.54
C CYS A 348 -0.56 37.72 -5.57
N LEU A 349 -1.82 37.28 -5.58
CA LEU A 349 -2.84 37.81 -6.48
C LEU A 349 -3.23 39.26 -6.14
N ASP A 350 -3.36 39.59 -4.85
CA ASP A 350 -3.65 40.96 -4.40
C ASP A 350 -2.50 41.93 -4.78
N VAL A 351 -1.23 41.51 -4.69
CA VAL A 351 -0.06 42.28 -5.15
C VAL A 351 -0.09 42.52 -6.66
N ILE A 352 -0.44 41.50 -7.45
CA ILE A 352 -0.53 41.62 -8.91
C ILE A 352 -1.69 42.54 -9.30
N ALA A 353 -2.84 42.40 -8.65
CA ALA A 353 -3.99 43.28 -8.87
C ALA A 353 -3.63 44.74 -8.57
N ALA A 354 -2.95 45.01 -7.45
CA ALA A 354 -2.44 46.32 -7.11
C ALA A 354 -1.47 46.89 -8.17
N ALA A 355 -0.57 46.06 -8.71
CA ALA A 355 0.34 46.46 -9.78
C ALA A 355 -0.40 46.82 -11.08
N ILE A 356 -1.40 46.04 -11.48
CA ILE A 356 -2.24 46.32 -12.65
C ILE A 356 -2.99 47.64 -12.47
N SER A 357 -3.64 47.85 -11.31
CA SER A 357 -4.34 49.10 -11.01
C SER A 357 -3.42 50.33 -11.04
N SER A 358 -2.15 50.18 -10.61
CA SER A 358 -1.17 51.26 -10.67
C SER A 358 -0.78 51.65 -12.10
N LEU A 359 -0.86 50.71 -13.05
CA LEU A 359 -0.55 50.94 -14.47
C LEU A 359 -1.71 51.57 -15.24
N THR A 360 -2.96 51.38 -14.80
CA THR A 360 -4.16 51.80 -15.54
C THR A 360 -4.69 53.20 -15.19
N ALA A 361 -4.07 53.93 -14.26
CA ALA A 361 -4.36 55.35 -13.94
C ALA A 361 -5.85 55.71 -13.78
N THR A 362 -6.67 54.80 -13.26
CA THR A 362 -8.07 55.07 -12.93
C THR A 362 -8.23 55.26 -11.43
N ASP A 363 -8.50 56.50 -10.99
CA ASP A 363 -8.96 56.86 -9.64
C ASP A 363 -10.39 56.32 -9.41
N SER A 364 -10.56 55.01 -9.44
CA SER A 364 -11.75 54.38 -8.87
C SER A 364 -11.50 54.14 -7.39
N GLU A 365 -12.35 54.67 -6.52
CA GLU A 365 -12.40 54.37 -5.07
C GLU A 365 -12.56 52.86 -4.84
N THR A 366 -11.47 52.10 -4.87
CA THR A 366 -11.49 50.64 -4.66
C THR A 366 -11.13 50.30 -3.23
N THR A 367 -12.08 50.41 -2.30
CA THR A 367 -11.96 50.04 -0.86
C THR A 367 -11.56 48.56 -0.60
N SER A 368 -10.40 48.12 -1.08
CA SER A 368 -9.97 46.73 -1.16
C SER A 368 -8.55 46.51 -0.60
N ALA A 369 -8.19 45.24 -0.42
CA ALA A 369 -6.88 44.78 0.02
C ALA A 369 -5.70 45.38 -0.77
N SER A 370 -5.91 45.62 -2.06
CA SER A 370 -4.91 46.20 -2.98
C SER A 370 -4.54 47.64 -2.64
N ASP A 371 -5.48 48.43 -2.12
CA ASP A 371 -5.23 49.83 -1.73
C ASP A 371 -4.31 49.92 -0.51
N LEU A 372 -4.43 48.98 0.44
CA LEU A 372 -3.54 48.91 1.60
C LEU A 372 -2.10 48.55 1.20
N ILE A 373 -1.96 47.72 0.16
CA ILE A 373 -0.65 47.34 -0.39
C ILE A 373 -0.05 48.54 -1.15
N LEU A 374 -0.85 49.20 -1.99
CA LEU A 374 -0.45 50.42 -2.70
C LEU A 374 -0.05 51.53 -1.72
N SER A 375 -0.86 51.80 -0.70
CA SER A 375 -0.57 52.88 0.27
C SER A 375 0.73 52.66 1.05
N ARG A 376 1.17 51.41 1.20
CA ARG A 376 2.35 51.06 2.01
C ARG A 376 3.61 50.85 1.19
N PHE A 377 3.50 50.30 -0.02
CA PHE A 377 4.66 49.82 -0.79
C PHE A 377 4.84 50.50 -2.15
N LYS A 378 3.88 51.31 -2.64
CA LYS A 378 3.95 51.90 -3.99
C LYS A 378 5.19 52.76 -4.23
N ASP A 379 5.62 53.53 -3.22
CA ASP A 379 6.76 54.44 -3.31
C ASP A 379 8.09 53.80 -2.83
N ASP A 380 8.06 52.51 -2.46
CA ASP A 380 9.26 51.78 -2.05
C ASP A 380 10.06 51.33 -3.28
N LYS A 381 11.39 51.48 -3.23
CA LYS A 381 12.31 50.98 -4.27
C LYS A 381 12.17 49.46 -4.47
N ALA A 382 11.67 48.73 -3.47
CA ALA A 382 11.44 47.30 -3.53
C ALA A 382 10.16 46.88 -4.31
N TRP A 383 9.28 47.80 -4.70
CA TRP A 383 7.98 47.46 -5.32
C TRP A 383 8.09 46.55 -6.57
N PRO A 384 8.96 46.84 -7.56
CA PRO A 384 9.10 45.95 -8.72
C PRO A 384 9.57 44.54 -8.35
N VAL A 385 10.42 44.43 -7.33
CA VAL A 385 10.94 43.15 -6.82
C VAL A 385 9.81 42.34 -6.16
N ILE A 386 8.93 43.00 -5.41
CA ILE A 386 7.76 42.36 -4.77
C ILE A 386 6.80 41.81 -5.83
N VAL A 387 6.53 42.57 -6.90
CA VAL A 387 5.66 42.13 -8.02
C VAL A 387 6.27 40.93 -8.74
N VAL A 388 7.57 40.99 -9.07
CA VAL A 388 8.27 39.86 -9.72
C VAL A 388 8.25 38.62 -8.81
N ALA A 389 8.51 38.79 -7.50
CA ALA A 389 8.46 37.69 -6.55
C ALA A 389 7.07 37.04 -6.45
N ALA A 390 6.00 37.84 -6.49
CA ALA A 390 4.62 37.32 -6.51
C ALA A 390 4.32 36.48 -7.76
N ILE A 391 4.76 36.92 -8.94
CA ILE A 391 4.61 36.17 -10.20
C ILE A 391 5.39 34.85 -10.13
N VAL A 392 6.64 34.89 -9.67
CA VAL A 392 7.48 33.69 -9.51
C VAL A 392 6.80 32.70 -8.57
N LEU A 393 6.30 33.12 -7.41
CA LEU A 393 5.62 32.25 -6.45
C LEU A 393 4.36 31.60 -7.03
N LEU A 394 3.57 32.32 -7.84
CA LEU A 394 2.40 31.70 -8.50
C LEU A 394 2.80 30.60 -9.49
N LEU A 395 3.83 30.86 -10.32
CA LEU A 395 4.30 29.93 -11.35
C LEU A 395 5.04 28.71 -10.77
N THR A 396 5.76 28.88 -9.66
CA THR A 396 6.59 27.80 -9.08
C THR A 396 5.90 27.06 -7.93
N PHE A 397 5.04 27.72 -7.14
CA PHE A 397 4.38 27.11 -5.99
C PHE A 397 2.89 26.86 -6.21
N THR A 398 2.11 27.90 -6.56
CA THR A 398 0.63 27.77 -6.62
C THR A 398 0.18 26.80 -7.72
N ILE A 399 0.69 26.94 -8.95
CA ILE A 399 0.28 26.08 -10.08
C ILE A 399 0.86 24.65 -9.98
N PRO A 400 2.15 24.45 -9.65
CA PRO A 400 2.73 23.10 -9.66
C PRO A 400 2.35 22.24 -8.46
N LEU A 401 2.05 22.83 -7.28
CA LEU A 401 1.78 22.06 -6.07
C LEU A 401 0.62 21.07 -6.25
N PRO A 402 -0.58 21.45 -6.75
CA PRO A 402 -1.67 20.49 -7.01
C PRO A 402 -1.25 19.30 -7.89
N TRP A 403 -0.51 19.55 -8.98
CA TRP A 403 -0.05 18.49 -9.88
C TRP A 403 0.94 17.54 -9.20
N LEU A 404 1.89 18.06 -8.43
CA LEU A 404 2.84 17.26 -7.66
C LEU A 404 2.14 16.38 -6.62
N LEU A 405 1.10 16.89 -5.97
CA LEU A 405 0.32 16.12 -5.00
C LEU A 405 -0.48 15.00 -5.68
N VAL A 406 -1.10 15.24 -6.84
CA VAL A 406 -1.78 14.18 -7.62
C VAL A 406 -0.80 13.08 -7.99
N ARG A 407 0.37 13.45 -8.51
CA ARG A 407 1.42 12.50 -8.87
C ARG A 407 1.89 11.68 -7.65
N ALA A 408 2.11 12.34 -6.51
CA ALA A 408 2.54 11.67 -5.29
C ALA A 408 1.47 10.69 -4.74
N ILE A 409 0.19 11.01 -4.90
CA ILE A 409 -0.93 10.12 -4.53
C ILE A 409 -0.98 8.90 -5.47
N GLU A 410 -0.91 9.10 -6.79
CA GLU A 410 -0.91 8.00 -7.78
C GLU A 410 0.25 7.03 -7.55
N GLU A 411 1.46 7.53 -7.29
CA GLU A 411 2.67 6.72 -7.14
C GLU A 411 2.74 5.91 -5.82
N ASN A 412 1.93 6.25 -4.81
CA ASN A 412 2.06 5.69 -3.45
C ASN A 412 0.78 5.10 -2.83
N ARG A 413 -0.40 5.37 -3.39
CA ARG A 413 -1.66 4.82 -2.87
C ARG A 413 -1.68 3.29 -2.95
N PRO A 414 -2.42 2.60 -2.06
CA PRO A 414 -2.66 1.19 -2.23
C PRO A 414 -3.56 0.93 -3.44
N THR A 415 -3.24 -0.15 -4.14
CA THR A 415 -4.01 -0.73 -5.24
C THR A 415 -4.57 -2.08 -4.79
N GLY A 416 -5.55 -2.61 -5.52
CA GLY A 416 -5.99 -3.99 -5.34
C GLY A 416 -4.91 -5.02 -5.65
N SER A 417 -5.32 -6.26 -5.87
CA SER A 417 -4.43 -7.35 -6.24
C SER A 417 -3.62 -7.01 -7.50
N LEU A 418 -2.43 -7.60 -7.61
CA LEU A 418 -1.51 -7.35 -8.72
C LEU A 418 -2.14 -7.70 -10.09
N GLU A 419 -3.04 -8.67 -10.12
CA GLU A 419 -3.71 -9.14 -11.35
C GLU A 419 -4.98 -8.39 -11.67
N ASN A 420 -5.75 -8.01 -10.66
CA ASN A 420 -6.99 -7.28 -10.82
C ASN A 420 -7.04 -6.11 -9.84
N PRO A 421 -6.92 -4.86 -10.33
CA PRO A 421 -6.92 -3.69 -9.46
C PRO A 421 -8.27 -3.42 -8.78
N LEU A 422 -9.36 -4.08 -9.23
CA LEU A 422 -10.71 -3.93 -8.70
C LEU A 422 -11.04 -4.92 -7.58
N VAL A 423 -10.15 -5.87 -7.29
CA VAL A 423 -10.40 -6.96 -6.33
C VAL A 423 -9.21 -7.09 -5.40
N THR A 424 -9.45 -7.53 -4.18
CA THR A 424 -8.42 -7.84 -3.18
C THR A 424 -8.92 -8.97 -2.28
N HIS A 425 -8.08 -9.46 -1.39
CA HIS A 425 -8.51 -10.43 -0.40
C HIS A 425 -8.59 -9.81 0.99
N ASP A 426 -9.48 -10.31 1.84
CA ASP A 426 -9.52 -9.95 3.25
C ASP A 426 -8.45 -10.70 4.08
N LEU A 427 -8.46 -10.52 5.41
CA LEU A 427 -7.51 -11.20 6.31
C LEU A 427 -7.74 -12.72 6.38
N ASP A 428 -8.88 -13.20 5.91
CA ASP A 428 -9.21 -14.62 5.80
C ASP A 428 -8.83 -15.19 4.43
N GLY A 429 -8.43 -14.30 3.50
CA GLY A 429 -8.07 -14.61 2.13
C GLY A 429 -9.25 -14.79 1.18
N GLU A 430 -10.46 -14.39 1.58
CA GLU A 430 -11.63 -14.41 0.71
C GLU A 430 -11.61 -13.24 -0.26
N ILE A 431 -12.17 -13.46 -1.45
CA ILE A 431 -12.24 -12.44 -2.50
C ILE A 431 -13.24 -11.36 -2.08
N VAL A 432 -12.77 -10.12 -1.95
CA VAL A 432 -13.58 -8.95 -1.63
C VAL A 432 -13.38 -7.89 -2.72
N PRO A 433 -14.45 -7.22 -3.18
CA PRO A 433 -14.28 -6.06 -4.06
C PRO A 433 -13.36 -5.04 -3.41
N PHE A 434 -12.50 -4.39 -4.20
CA PHE A 434 -11.66 -3.30 -3.73
C PHE A 434 -12.51 -2.05 -3.54
N ASP A 435 -13.31 -2.06 -2.47
CA ASP A 435 -14.21 -0.99 -2.09
C ASP A 435 -13.53 0.03 -1.17
N ASP A 436 -14.28 1.05 -0.78
CA ASP A 436 -13.76 2.15 0.05
C ASP A 436 -13.37 1.68 1.47
N GLU A 437 -14.01 0.63 2.00
CA GLU A 437 -13.71 0.06 3.31
C GLU A 437 -12.39 -0.71 3.29
N VAL A 438 -12.17 -1.56 2.27
CA VAL A 438 -10.91 -2.29 2.13
C VAL A 438 -9.77 -1.34 1.78
N TYR A 439 -10.02 -0.33 0.95
CA TYR A 439 -9.06 0.74 0.69
C TYR A 439 -8.63 1.41 2.00
N ALA A 440 -9.59 1.84 2.84
CA ALA A 440 -9.29 2.48 4.12
C ALA A 440 -8.49 1.55 5.06
N ARG A 441 -8.83 0.26 5.08
CA ARG A 441 -8.12 -0.77 5.87
C ARG A 441 -6.67 -0.95 5.42
N LEU A 442 -6.41 -1.04 4.11
CA LEU A 442 -5.06 -1.15 3.56
C LEU A 442 -4.24 0.11 3.84
N VAL A 443 -4.81 1.31 3.64
CA VAL A 443 -4.16 2.57 4.03
C VAL A 443 -3.86 2.61 5.55
N ALA A 444 -4.66 1.93 6.37
CA ALA A 444 -4.49 1.88 7.81
C ALA A 444 -3.35 0.93 8.24
N ARG A 445 -3.28 -0.27 7.64
CA ARG A 445 -2.53 -1.43 8.15
C ARG A 445 -1.37 -1.91 7.29
N ASP A 446 -1.33 -1.62 5.98
CA ASP A 446 -0.27 -2.09 5.07
C ASP A 446 1.10 -1.47 5.44
N PRO A 447 2.16 -2.25 5.74
CA PRO A 447 3.49 -1.77 6.09
C PRO A 447 4.16 -0.92 5.01
N SER A 448 3.82 -1.14 3.74
CA SER A 448 4.28 -0.28 2.64
C SER A 448 3.71 1.14 2.78
N GLN A 449 2.55 1.28 3.41
CA GLN A 449 1.87 2.54 3.70
C GLN A 449 2.27 3.10 5.07
N LEU A 450 2.60 2.22 6.03
CA LEU A 450 3.13 2.64 7.33
C LEU A 450 4.45 3.40 7.12
N ARG A 451 4.53 4.62 7.67
CA ARG A 451 5.66 5.57 7.50
C ARG A 451 5.83 6.16 6.09
N CYS A 452 4.91 5.92 5.16
CA CYS A 452 4.87 6.68 3.90
C CYS A 452 4.55 8.16 4.19
N PRO A 453 5.36 9.12 3.72
CA PRO A 453 5.17 10.54 4.03
C PRO A 453 3.95 11.14 3.35
N TYR A 454 3.48 10.52 2.27
CA TYR A 454 2.33 10.95 1.46
C TYR A 454 1.00 10.39 1.96
N ARG A 455 1.01 9.45 2.93
CA ARG A 455 -0.19 8.83 3.49
C ARG A 455 -1.22 9.84 3.98
N SER A 456 -0.78 10.98 4.54
CA SER A 456 -1.68 12.04 5.01
C SER A 456 -2.54 12.66 3.91
N LEU A 457 -2.17 12.53 2.62
CA LEU A 457 -2.90 13.11 1.50
C LEU A 457 -4.18 12.35 1.16
N TYR A 458 -4.18 11.03 1.31
CA TYR A 458 -5.30 10.16 0.93
C TYR A 458 -5.88 9.34 2.09
N ALA A 459 -5.22 9.28 3.25
CA ALA A 459 -5.77 8.62 4.42
C ALA A 459 -7.03 9.32 4.95
N GLY A 460 -8.07 8.53 5.20
CA GLY A 460 -9.38 8.98 5.69
C GLY A 460 -10.38 9.34 4.58
N PHE A 461 -9.98 9.29 3.30
CA PHE A 461 -10.87 9.45 2.16
C PHE A 461 -11.32 8.11 1.58
N GLU A 462 -12.48 8.11 0.93
CA GLU A 462 -12.90 7.03 0.05
C GLU A 462 -11.97 6.95 -1.17
N GLN A 463 -11.86 5.77 -1.79
CA GLN A 463 -10.95 5.49 -2.91
C GLN A 463 -11.21 6.44 -4.09
N LYS A 464 -12.48 6.69 -4.42
CA LYS A 464 -12.88 7.62 -5.49
C LYS A 464 -12.52 9.07 -5.18
N TRP A 465 -12.52 9.42 -3.90
CA TRP A 465 -12.27 10.77 -3.39
C TRP A 465 -10.86 10.99 -2.87
N ARG A 466 -9.90 10.11 -3.18
CA ARG A 466 -8.48 10.25 -2.81
C ARG A 466 -7.83 11.58 -3.22
N TYR A 467 -8.34 12.24 -4.27
CA TYR A 467 -7.87 13.55 -4.73
C TYR A 467 -8.58 14.73 -4.07
N TYR A 468 -9.48 14.50 -3.13
CA TYR A 468 -10.37 15.52 -2.59
C TYR A 468 -9.61 16.71 -1.98
N LYS A 469 -8.49 16.48 -1.30
CA LYS A 469 -7.62 17.57 -0.82
C LYS A 469 -7.10 18.45 -1.96
N VAL A 470 -6.68 17.84 -3.08
CA VAL A 470 -6.21 18.59 -4.25
C VAL A 470 -7.37 19.35 -4.90
N LEU A 471 -8.55 18.74 -5.00
CA LEU A 471 -9.76 19.40 -5.48
C LEU A 471 -10.10 20.64 -4.63
N GLN A 472 -9.99 20.54 -3.31
CA GLN A 472 -10.18 21.69 -2.40
C GLN A 472 -9.15 22.81 -2.67
N LEU A 473 -7.89 22.49 -2.99
CA LEU A 473 -6.88 23.50 -3.37
C LEU A 473 -7.25 24.22 -4.68
N LEU A 474 -7.74 23.48 -5.68
CA LEU A 474 -8.18 24.05 -6.96
C LEU A 474 -9.41 24.94 -6.79
N VAL A 475 -10.38 24.51 -5.98
CA VAL A 475 -11.55 25.32 -5.62
C VAL A 475 -11.14 26.61 -4.91
N LYS A 476 -10.22 26.51 -3.94
CA LYS A 476 -9.65 27.66 -3.22
C LYS A 476 -8.98 28.65 -4.18
N LEU A 477 -8.18 28.14 -5.14
CA LEU A 477 -7.56 28.96 -6.17
C LEU A 477 -8.59 29.68 -7.05
N ALA A 478 -9.59 28.95 -7.55
CA ALA A 478 -10.67 29.51 -8.35
C ALA A 478 -11.45 30.61 -7.59
N LEU A 479 -11.73 30.38 -6.31
CA LEU A 479 -12.46 31.33 -5.47
C LEU A 479 -11.67 32.61 -5.23
N VAL A 480 -10.37 32.50 -4.95
CA VAL A 480 -9.50 33.67 -4.79
C VAL A 480 -9.36 34.42 -6.11
N LEU A 481 -9.13 33.72 -7.22
CA LEU A 481 -9.01 34.33 -8.54
C LEU A 481 -10.26 35.15 -8.88
N VAL A 482 -11.45 34.59 -8.64
CA VAL A 482 -12.72 35.31 -8.83
C VAL A 482 -12.85 36.50 -7.91
N ILE A 483 -12.50 36.37 -6.62
CA ILE A 483 -12.62 37.47 -5.66
C ILE A 483 -11.69 38.64 -6.02
N VAL A 484 -10.46 38.35 -6.43
CA VAL A 484 -9.48 39.36 -6.82
C VAL A 484 -9.85 40.01 -8.15
N LEU A 485 -10.21 39.22 -9.17
CA LEU A 485 -10.64 39.77 -10.47
C LEU A 485 -11.98 40.52 -10.38
N ALA A 486 -12.92 40.06 -9.54
CA ALA A 486 -14.20 40.75 -9.38
C ALA A 486 -14.09 42.01 -8.52
N ALA A 487 -12.95 42.29 -7.89
CA ALA A 487 -12.70 43.58 -7.24
C ALA A 487 -12.72 44.74 -8.23
N THR A 488 -12.42 44.49 -9.52
CA THR A 488 -12.48 45.49 -10.60
C THR A 488 -13.81 45.50 -11.36
N ALA A 489 -14.78 44.67 -10.97
CA ALA A 489 -16.07 44.51 -11.63
C ALA A 489 -17.24 45.07 -10.79
N ASN A 490 -18.44 45.19 -11.39
CA ASN A 490 -19.65 45.63 -10.69
C ASN A 490 -19.88 44.84 -9.38
N GLY A 491 -20.26 45.53 -8.29
CA GLY A 491 -20.48 44.92 -6.96
C GLY A 491 -21.47 43.73 -6.95
N LYS A 492 -22.40 43.70 -7.92
CA LYS A 492 -23.33 42.57 -8.14
C LYS A 492 -22.62 41.31 -8.65
N ILE A 493 -21.67 41.46 -9.58
CA ILE A 493 -20.87 40.34 -10.14
C ILE A 493 -19.95 39.77 -9.06
N ARG A 494 -19.36 40.66 -8.25
CA ARG A 494 -18.50 40.33 -7.09
C ARG A 494 -19.20 39.45 -6.04
N GLY A 495 -20.51 39.58 -5.88
CA GLY A 495 -21.31 38.72 -5.00
C GLY A 495 -21.79 37.41 -5.64
N ILE A 496 -22.29 37.44 -6.89
CA ILE A 496 -22.91 36.26 -7.54
C ILE A 496 -21.90 35.17 -7.84
N LEU A 497 -20.75 35.51 -8.44
CA LEU A 497 -19.83 34.51 -8.99
C LEU A 497 -19.22 33.60 -7.90
N PRO A 498 -18.76 34.11 -6.74
CA PRO A 498 -18.37 33.26 -5.61
C PRO A 498 -19.51 32.38 -5.09
N CYS A 499 -20.75 32.89 -5.05
CA CYS A 499 -21.91 32.12 -4.59
C CYS A 499 -22.19 30.92 -5.50
N VAL A 500 -22.15 31.10 -6.82
CA VAL A 500 -22.41 30.02 -7.80
C VAL A 500 -21.33 28.93 -7.70
N ILE A 501 -20.06 29.33 -7.66
CA ILE A 501 -18.93 28.41 -7.53
C ILE A 501 -19.07 27.62 -6.21
N TYR A 502 -19.32 28.31 -5.11
CA TYR A 502 -19.36 27.66 -3.81
C TYR A 502 -20.64 26.84 -3.59
N ALA A 503 -21.76 27.21 -4.20
CA ALA A 503 -22.96 26.37 -4.24
C ALA A 503 -22.70 25.05 -4.97
N THR A 504 -21.94 25.10 -6.07
CA THR A 504 -21.49 23.89 -6.78
C THR A 504 -20.62 23.02 -5.88
N VAL A 505 -19.71 23.62 -5.10
CA VAL A 505 -18.87 22.90 -4.14
C VAL A 505 -19.68 22.24 -3.04
N VAL A 506 -20.70 22.92 -2.50
CA VAL A 506 -21.64 22.35 -1.52
C VAL A 506 -22.39 21.18 -2.12
N ALA A 507 -22.90 21.31 -3.35
CA ALA A 507 -23.62 20.24 -4.05
C ALA A 507 -22.75 19.00 -4.26
N ILE A 508 -21.52 19.18 -4.79
CA ILE A 508 -20.55 18.10 -5.00
C ILE A 508 -20.20 17.42 -3.67
N SER A 509 -19.96 18.18 -2.60
CA SER A 509 -19.54 17.61 -1.31
C SER A 509 -20.69 16.89 -0.60
N SER A 510 -21.92 17.41 -0.74
CA SER A 510 -23.11 16.82 -0.11
C SER A 510 -23.57 15.54 -0.83
N TYR A 511 -23.43 15.48 -2.16
CA TYR A 511 -23.71 14.28 -2.94
C TYR A 511 -22.58 13.25 -2.86
N GLY A 512 -21.34 13.72 -2.77
CA GLY A 512 -20.16 12.88 -2.90
C GLY A 512 -19.70 12.16 -1.62
N THR A 513 -19.98 12.71 -0.43
CA THR A 513 -19.56 12.16 0.88
C THR A 513 -18.11 11.62 0.89
N PRO A 514 -17.09 12.47 0.68
CA PRO A 514 -15.73 12.05 0.32
C PRO A 514 -14.94 11.32 1.41
N PHE A 515 -15.39 11.37 2.66
CA PHE A 515 -14.67 10.79 3.80
C PHE A 515 -15.19 9.38 4.15
N SER A 516 -14.25 8.49 4.47
CA SER A 516 -14.54 7.14 4.98
C SER A 516 -15.29 7.15 6.32
N ASP A 517 -15.02 8.14 7.18
CA ASP A 517 -15.75 8.33 8.44
C ASP A 517 -16.94 9.29 8.23
N PRO A 518 -18.19 8.84 8.45
CA PRO A 518 -19.38 9.67 8.29
C PRO A 518 -19.38 10.95 9.14
N LEU A 519 -18.72 10.96 10.30
CA LEU A 519 -18.64 12.16 11.14
C LEU A 519 -17.82 13.27 10.47
N ASN A 520 -16.80 12.91 9.69
CA ASN A 520 -16.00 13.87 8.93
C ASN A 520 -16.83 14.47 7.79
N ASN A 521 -17.69 13.68 7.13
CA ASN A 521 -18.64 14.17 6.12
C ASN A 521 -19.61 15.19 6.72
N ILE A 522 -20.18 14.91 7.90
CA ILE A 522 -21.09 15.84 8.59
C ILE A 522 -20.39 17.17 8.88
N MET A 523 -19.17 17.12 9.42
CA MET A 523 -18.38 18.31 9.75
C MET A 523 -18.02 19.15 8.51
N GLU A 524 -17.61 18.50 7.42
CA GLU A 524 -17.31 19.17 6.16
C GLU A 524 -18.56 19.82 5.54
N ILE A 525 -19.68 19.07 5.45
CA ILE A 525 -20.93 19.56 4.86
C ILE A 525 -21.48 20.72 5.68
N SER A 526 -21.51 20.62 7.01
CA SER A 526 -21.98 21.70 7.88
C SER A 526 -21.12 22.96 7.69
N GLY A 527 -19.80 22.81 7.64
CA GLY A 527 -18.86 23.89 7.37
C GLY A 527 -19.12 24.56 6.03
N LYS A 528 -19.28 23.78 4.96
CA LYS A 528 -19.54 24.32 3.61
C LYS A 528 -20.91 24.97 3.48
N VAL A 529 -21.96 24.43 4.10
CA VAL A 529 -23.29 25.07 4.11
C VAL A 529 -23.23 26.42 4.84
N THR A 530 -22.55 26.48 6.00
CA THR A 530 -22.33 27.75 6.71
C THR A 530 -21.55 28.75 5.88
N ALA A 531 -20.49 28.31 5.21
CA ALA A 531 -19.69 29.17 4.34
C ALA A 531 -20.49 29.67 3.13
N LEU A 532 -21.38 28.85 2.55
CA LEU A 532 -22.30 29.28 1.49
C LEU A 532 -23.30 30.32 1.98
N ILE A 533 -23.93 30.09 3.14
CA ILE A 533 -24.88 31.04 3.75
C ILE A 533 -24.18 32.37 4.04
N THR A 534 -22.91 32.32 4.46
CA THR A 534 -22.07 33.51 4.62
C THR A 534 -21.88 34.19 3.27
N CYS A 535 -21.44 33.47 2.24
CA CYS A 535 -21.23 34.04 0.91
C CYS A 535 -22.51 34.71 0.35
N VAL A 536 -23.67 34.05 0.48
CA VAL A 536 -24.97 34.57 0.05
C VAL A 536 -25.37 35.80 0.86
N GLY A 537 -25.20 35.78 2.17
CA GLY A 537 -25.52 36.92 3.03
C GLY A 537 -24.67 38.16 2.70
N GLY A 538 -23.39 37.96 2.40
CA GLY A 538 -22.50 39.04 1.93
C GLY A 538 -22.89 39.56 0.55
N ALA A 539 -23.26 38.66 -0.37
CA ALA A 539 -23.72 39.04 -1.70
C ALA A 539 -25.05 39.83 -1.65
N LEU A 540 -26.04 39.38 -0.87
CA LEU A 540 -27.32 40.05 -0.70
C LEU A 540 -27.15 41.49 -0.19
N ALA A 541 -26.18 41.73 0.68
CA ALA A 541 -25.87 43.06 1.15
C ALA A 541 -25.29 43.97 0.05
N ALA A 542 -24.64 43.42 -0.98
CA ALA A 542 -24.22 44.16 -2.17
C ALA A 542 -25.37 44.39 -3.18
N PHE A 543 -26.46 43.61 -3.11
CA PHE A 543 -27.65 43.80 -3.94
C PHE A 543 -28.63 44.82 -3.37
N ILE A 544 -28.70 44.93 -2.05
CA ILE A 544 -29.53 45.90 -1.36
C ILE A 544 -28.84 47.25 -1.43
N ASP A 545 -29.46 48.22 -2.11
CA ASP A 545 -28.91 49.57 -2.22
C ASP A 545 -28.82 50.20 -0.82
N MET A 546 -27.61 50.22 -0.25
CA MET A 546 -27.36 50.68 1.13
C MET A 546 -27.73 52.15 1.34
N LYS A 547 -27.93 52.92 0.26
CA LYS A 547 -28.36 54.32 0.30
C LYS A 547 -29.88 54.50 0.47
N GLN A 548 -30.71 53.48 0.22
CA GLN A 548 -32.19 53.59 0.20
C GLN A 548 -32.94 52.56 1.05
N ALA A 549 -32.26 51.57 1.63
CA ALA A 549 -32.90 50.41 2.25
C ALA A 549 -33.34 50.63 3.71
N LYS A 550 -34.52 50.11 4.07
CA LYS A 550 -34.92 49.88 5.47
C LYS A 550 -33.97 48.85 6.11
N SER A 551 -33.60 49.04 7.38
CA SER A 551 -32.64 48.21 8.13
C SER A 551 -33.03 46.74 8.35
N LYS A 552 -34.33 46.43 8.29
CA LYS A 552 -34.90 45.12 8.69
C LYS A 552 -34.41 43.89 7.90
N PRO A 553 -34.37 43.87 6.55
CA PRO A 553 -33.87 42.70 5.79
C PRO A 553 -32.39 42.41 6.03
N LEU A 554 -31.56 43.45 6.16
CA LEU A 554 -30.11 43.29 6.38
C LEU A 554 -29.82 42.78 7.80
N GLU A 555 -30.56 43.28 8.79
CA GLU A 555 -30.53 42.78 10.17
C GLU A 555 -30.95 41.30 10.24
N LEU A 556 -32.01 40.92 9.52
CA LEU A 556 -32.46 39.51 9.44
C LEU A 556 -31.38 38.59 8.87
N VAL A 557 -30.72 38.99 7.77
CA VAL A 557 -29.62 38.22 7.16
C VAL A 557 -28.46 38.05 8.15
N ALA A 558 -28.07 39.11 8.85
CA ALA A 558 -27.00 39.07 9.84
C ALA A 558 -27.32 38.17 11.05
N VAL A 559 -28.59 38.16 11.50
CA VAL A 559 -29.07 37.24 12.55
C VAL A 559 -28.99 35.79 12.08
N ILE A 560 -29.49 35.49 10.88
CA ILE A 560 -29.44 34.13 10.30
C ILE A 560 -27.99 33.63 10.20
N VAL A 561 -27.10 34.46 9.65
CA VAL A 561 -25.67 34.12 9.50
C VAL A 561 -25.03 33.85 10.86
N SER A 562 -25.35 34.64 11.88
CA SER A 562 -24.82 34.46 13.24
C SER A 562 -25.29 33.15 13.88
N ILE A 563 -26.58 32.83 13.78
CA ILE A 563 -27.14 31.58 14.30
C ILE A 563 -26.49 30.37 13.63
N VAL A 564 -26.37 30.38 12.30
CA VAL A 564 -25.78 29.28 11.53
C VAL A 564 -24.32 29.05 11.93
N HIS A 565 -23.53 30.11 12.14
CA HIS A 565 -22.15 29.98 12.62
C HIS A 565 -22.08 29.36 14.02
N ILE A 566 -22.94 29.79 14.97
CA ILE A 566 -22.98 29.22 16.32
C ILE A 566 -23.29 27.71 16.25
N VAL A 567 -24.29 27.33 15.45
CA VAL A 567 -24.67 25.93 15.25
C VAL A 567 -23.51 25.14 14.62
N ASN A 568 -22.87 25.66 13.59
CA ASN A 568 -21.76 24.97 12.94
C ASN A 568 -20.52 24.84 13.84
N LEU A 569 -20.16 25.89 14.60
CA LEU A 569 -19.07 25.82 15.58
C LEU A 569 -19.36 24.74 16.64
N PHE A 570 -20.61 24.61 17.08
CA PHE A 570 -21.03 23.53 17.98
C PHE A 570 -20.91 22.15 17.32
N VAL A 571 -21.36 21.99 16.08
CA VAL A 571 -21.22 20.73 15.32
C VAL A 571 -19.75 20.34 15.16
N MET A 572 -18.88 21.27 14.74
CA MET A 572 -17.45 21.03 14.60
C MET A 572 -16.81 20.65 15.94
N LEU A 573 -17.14 21.37 17.02
CA LEU A 573 -16.64 21.04 18.36
C LEU A 573 -17.11 19.64 18.80
N ALA A 574 -18.38 19.30 18.58
CA ALA A 574 -18.93 17.99 18.92
C ALA A 574 -18.23 16.85 18.15
N VAL A 575 -18.01 17.02 16.85
CA VAL A 575 -17.29 16.02 16.02
C VAL A 575 -15.83 15.90 16.44
N LEU A 576 -15.15 17.01 16.74
CA LEU A 576 -13.77 16.98 17.26
C LEU A 576 -13.70 16.24 18.60
N LEU A 577 -14.62 16.52 19.52
CA LEU A 577 -14.72 15.83 20.81
C LEU A 577 -15.01 14.33 20.63
N LEU A 578 -15.91 13.93 19.74
CA LEU A 578 -16.19 12.51 19.44
C LEU A 578 -14.98 11.73 18.90
N GLY A 579 -13.99 12.45 18.35
CA GLY A 579 -12.71 11.89 17.93
C GLY A 579 -11.79 11.51 19.07
N MET A 580 -12.02 12.08 20.25
CA MET A 580 -11.24 11.84 21.45
C MET A 580 -11.85 10.65 22.22
N LYS A 581 -11.05 9.61 22.49
CA LYS A 581 -11.51 8.41 23.23
C LYS A 581 -12.19 8.78 24.56
N GLY A 582 -11.59 9.70 25.33
CA GLY A 582 -12.12 10.15 26.62
C GLY A 582 -13.49 10.84 26.53
N ALA A 583 -13.70 11.72 25.55
CA ALA A 583 -14.99 12.40 25.38
C ALA A 583 -16.06 11.46 24.79
N ARG A 584 -15.68 10.54 23.90
CA ARG A 584 -16.58 9.46 23.44
C ARG A 584 -17.06 8.60 24.62
N LEU A 585 -16.17 8.22 25.52
CA LEU A 585 -16.50 7.47 26.73
C LEU A 585 -17.40 8.28 27.68
N PHE A 586 -17.14 9.57 27.84
CA PHE A 586 -18.01 10.47 28.61
C PHE A 586 -19.43 10.49 28.02
N LEU A 587 -19.55 10.64 26.70
CA LEU A 587 -20.85 10.66 26.02
C LEU A 587 -21.57 9.30 26.09
N LYS A 588 -20.85 8.18 25.91
CA LYS A 588 -21.38 6.83 26.14
C LYS A 588 -21.98 6.71 27.55
N ASN A 589 -21.27 7.19 28.58
CA ASN A 589 -21.75 7.17 29.96
C ASN A 589 -22.99 8.05 30.20
N LEU A 590 -23.09 9.18 29.52
CA LEU A 590 -24.21 10.13 29.64
C LEU A 590 -25.48 9.61 28.94
N LEU A 591 -25.35 9.20 27.68
CA LEU A 591 -26.48 8.77 26.84
C LEU A 591 -26.91 7.32 27.12
N GLY A 592 -26.00 6.47 27.59
CA GLY A 592 -26.27 5.07 27.89
C GLY A 592 -26.49 4.19 26.64
N TRP A 593 -25.96 4.58 25.49
CA TRP A 593 -25.99 3.76 24.27
C TRP A 593 -24.89 2.69 24.25
N ILE A 594 -25.17 1.54 23.62
CA ILE A 594 -24.22 0.43 23.41
C ILE A 594 -23.88 0.37 21.92
N THR A 595 -22.61 0.16 21.59
CA THR A 595 -22.14 -0.10 20.22
C THR A 595 -21.63 -1.53 20.08
N PHE A 596 -21.65 -2.03 18.84
CA PHE A 596 -21.24 -3.38 18.45
C PHE A 596 -20.19 -3.33 17.34
N SER A 597 -19.40 -4.40 17.22
CA SER A 597 -18.42 -4.58 16.15
C SER A 597 -18.63 -5.83 15.30
N ASP A 598 -18.26 -5.75 14.03
CA ASP A 598 -18.25 -6.82 13.04
C ASP A 598 -16.83 -6.91 12.48
N THR A 599 -16.13 -7.99 12.80
CA THR A 599 -14.73 -8.18 12.43
C THR A 599 -14.57 -8.53 10.96
N SER A 600 -15.53 -9.26 10.38
CA SER A 600 -15.53 -9.63 8.96
C SER A 600 -15.71 -8.39 8.07
N ARG A 601 -16.68 -7.54 8.43
CA ARG A 601 -17.02 -6.32 7.68
C ARG A 601 -16.26 -5.09 8.16
N GLY A 602 -15.40 -5.20 9.17
CA GLY A 602 -14.57 -4.11 9.67
C GLY A 602 -15.35 -2.95 10.33
N LEU A 603 -16.55 -3.22 10.85
CA LEU A 603 -17.35 -2.22 11.58
C LEU A 603 -16.94 -2.22 13.06
N GLU A 604 -16.51 -1.09 13.63
CA GLU A 604 -16.05 -1.07 15.04
C GLU A 604 -17.02 -0.42 16.04
N ASP A 605 -17.89 0.50 15.61
CA ASP A 605 -18.81 1.25 16.49
C ASP A 605 -20.20 1.39 15.82
N ALA A 606 -20.83 0.27 15.49
CA ALA A 606 -22.12 0.24 14.78
C ALA A 606 -23.31 -0.09 15.72
N PRO A 607 -24.54 0.33 15.37
CA PRO A 607 -25.74 -0.03 16.14
C PRO A 607 -26.11 -1.50 15.92
N ALA A 608 -26.65 -2.13 16.97
CA ALA A 608 -27.01 -3.56 17.00
C ALA A 608 -27.77 -4.05 15.75
N LYS A 609 -28.77 -3.29 15.30
CA LYS A 609 -29.62 -3.62 14.14
C LYS A 609 -28.86 -3.82 12.82
N ASN A 610 -27.69 -3.21 12.67
CA ASN A 610 -26.88 -3.27 11.45
C ASN A 610 -25.84 -4.40 11.49
N VAL A 611 -25.59 -4.95 12.69
CA VAL A 611 -24.50 -5.89 12.98
C VAL A 611 -25.07 -7.29 13.23
N LEU A 612 -25.89 -7.46 14.28
CA LEU A 612 -26.34 -8.79 14.74
C LEU A 612 -26.94 -9.67 13.64
N PRO A 613 -27.84 -9.18 12.75
CA PRO A 613 -28.45 -10.04 11.73
C PRO A 613 -27.51 -10.50 10.61
N ARG A 614 -26.35 -9.84 10.47
CA ARG A 614 -25.37 -10.11 9.40
C ARG A 614 -24.10 -10.78 9.92
N TRP A 615 -24.03 -11.08 11.21
CA TRP A 615 -22.86 -11.75 11.79
C TRP A 615 -22.72 -13.17 11.25
N ASP A 616 -21.57 -13.43 10.66
CA ASP A 616 -21.03 -14.78 10.52
C ASP A 616 -20.40 -15.19 11.85
N VAL A 617 -21.14 -16.00 12.61
CA VAL A 617 -20.78 -16.31 13.99
C VAL A 617 -19.49 -17.15 14.05
N ASP A 618 -19.25 -18.01 13.06
CA ASP A 618 -18.05 -18.85 13.02
C ASP A 618 -16.79 -18.01 12.77
N LYS A 619 -16.86 -17.04 11.84
CA LYS A 619 -15.78 -16.08 11.62
C LYS A 619 -15.54 -15.19 12.84
N GLU A 620 -16.59 -14.72 13.49
CA GLU A 620 -16.46 -13.92 14.71
C GLU A 620 -15.79 -14.72 15.84
N VAL A 621 -16.10 -16.01 16.02
CA VAL A 621 -15.41 -16.87 17.00
C VAL A 621 -13.94 -17.06 16.63
N LYS A 622 -13.64 -17.31 15.35
CA LYS A 622 -12.27 -17.39 14.84
C LYS A 622 -11.47 -16.12 15.19
N HIS A 623 -12.03 -14.94 14.94
CA HIS A 623 -11.33 -13.68 15.18
C HIS A 623 -11.22 -13.31 16.67
N ARG A 624 -12.29 -13.54 17.45
CA ARG A 624 -12.39 -13.07 18.85
C ARG A 624 -11.77 -14.01 19.86
N VAL A 625 -11.80 -15.32 19.59
CA VAL A 625 -11.31 -16.33 20.53
C VAL A 625 -10.00 -16.92 20.04
N TRP A 626 -10.00 -17.48 18.81
CA TRP A 626 -8.86 -18.24 18.29
C TRP A 626 -7.68 -17.35 17.90
N GLN A 627 -7.85 -16.44 16.94
CA GLN A 627 -6.79 -15.54 16.49
C GLN A 627 -6.36 -14.57 17.61
N ALA A 628 -7.27 -14.12 18.45
CA ALA A 628 -6.95 -13.27 19.59
C ALA A 628 -6.01 -13.96 20.59
N PHE A 629 -6.22 -15.26 20.85
CA PHE A 629 -5.31 -16.07 21.66
C PHE A 629 -3.92 -16.11 21.04
N TRP A 630 -3.81 -16.48 19.76
CA TRP A 630 -2.52 -16.56 19.07
C TRP A 630 -1.81 -15.21 19.02
N ARG A 631 -2.50 -14.11 18.71
CA ARG A 631 -1.93 -12.76 18.76
C ARG A 631 -1.36 -12.41 20.13
N SER A 632 -2.03 -12.81 21.20
CA SER A 632 -1.59 -12.57 22.58
C SER A 632 -0.32 -13.37 22.92
N ILE A 633 -0.29 -14.66 22.56
CA ILE A 633 0.89 -15.52 22.74
C ILE A 633 2.09 -14.97 21.96
N LEU A 634 1.92 -14.65 20.68
CA LEU A 634 3.01 -14.18 19.83
C LEU A 634 3.52 -12.80 20.26
N LEU A 635 2.65 -11.95 20.81
CA LEU A 635 3.04 -10.70 21.46
C LEU A 635 3.89 -10.95 22.71
N GLU A 636 3.49 -11.87 23.58
CA GLU A 636 4.26 -12.24 24.78
C GLU A 636 5.65 -12.77 24.42
N LEU A 637 5.71 -13.70 23.45
CA LEU A 637 6.96 -14.24 22.94
C LEU A 637 7.88 -13.13 22.41
N THR A 638 7.31 -12.16 21.68
CA THR A 638 8.04 -11.00 21.14
C THR A 638 8.57 -10.09 22.25
N GLN A 639 7.76 -9.79 23.28
CA GLN A 639 8.16 -8.94 24.40
C GLN A 639 9.28 -9.58 25.24
N ASN A 640 9.25 -10.90 25.41
CA ASN A 640 10.29 -11.63 26.12
C ASN A 640 11.62 -11.64 25.34
N ILE A 641 11.62 -11.63 24.00
CA ILE A 641 12.85 -11.46 23.20
C ILE A 641 13.45 -10.06 23.42
N SER A 642 12.63 -9.01 23.26
CA SER A 642 13.10 -7.62 23.36
C SER A 642 13.75 -7.26 24.70
N LYS A 643 13.41 -7.94 25.79
CA LYS A 643 14.01 -7.74 27.12
C LYS A 643 15.43 -8.31 27.23
N HIS A 644 15.78 -9.32 26.41
CA HIS A 644 17.04 -10.04 26.51
C HIS A 644 18.07 -9.60 25.47
N THR A 645 17.67 -9.14 24.28
CA THR A 645 18.62 -8.93 23.17
C THR A 645 19.07 -7.49 22.94
N GLY A 646 18.43 -6.45 23.50
CA GLY A 646 18.89 -5.04 23.43
C GLY A 646 19.01 -4.40 22.03
N ASN A 647 19.00 -5.20 20.96
CA ASN A 647 19.18 -4.83 19.57
C ASN A 647 17.88 -5.04 18.80
N GLY A 648 17.25 -3.95 18.37
CA GLY A 648 16.00 -3.96 17.59
C GLY A 648 16.17 -4.30 16.10
N SER A 649 16.95 -5.32 15.77
CA SER A 649 17.20 -5.75 14.39
C SER A 649 16.72 -7.16 14.04
N GLU A 650 16.28 -7.95 15.02
CA GLU A 650 15.83 -9.33 14.80
C GLU A 650 14.36 -9.36 14.33
N LEU A 651 14.05 -10.19 13.33
CA LEU A 651 12.67 -10.40 12.87
C LEU A 651 11.88 -11.03 14.02
N THR A 652 10.85 -10.32 14.51
CA THR A 652 10.03 -10.84 15.60
C THR A 652 8.94 -11.75 15.07
N VAL A 653 8.48 -12.68 15.90
CA VAL A 653 7.35 -13.57 15.56
C VAL A 653 6.09 -12.77 15.19
N ALA A 654 5.87 -11.62 15.83
CA ALA A 654 4.77 -10.71 15.50
C ALA A 654 4.91 -10.07 14.10
N HIS A 655 6.13 -9.67 13.71
CA HIS A 655 6.39 -9.17 12.36
C HIS A 655 6.21 -10.27 11.32
N ARG A 656 6.63 -11.50 11.62
CA ARG A 656 6.49 -12.63 10.70
C ARG A 656 5.02 -13.01 10.48
N LEU A 657 4.18 -13.04 11.52
CA LEU A 657 2.73 -13.25 11.34
C LEU A 657 2.10 -12.20 10.43
N GLU A 658 2.51 -10.95 10.55
CA GLU A 658 2.02 -9.85 9.71
C GLU A 658 2.41 -10.00 8.24
N GLU A 659 3.64 -10.47 7.95
CA GLU A 659 4.06 -10.81 6.59
C GLU A 659 3.18 -11.92 5.99
N LEU A 660 2.84 -12.94 6.78
CA LEU A 660 1.93 -14.02 6.35
C LEU A 660 0.51 -13.49 6.08
N GLU A 661 -0.04 -12.65 6.97
CA GLU A 661 -1.34 -12.00 6.77
C GLU A 661 -1.35 -11.15 5.48
N GLN A 662 -0.25 -10.44 5.16
CA GLN A 662 -0.11 -9.69 3.91
C GLN A 662 0.00 -10.56 2.67
N ALA A 663 0.76 -11.65 2.76
CA ALA A 663 0.88 -12.59 1.65
C ALA A 663 -0.49 -13.18 1.28
N VAL A 664 -1.33 -13.45 2.28
CA VAL A 664 -2.72 -13.88 2.12
C VAL A 664 -3.59 -12.77 1.54
N VAL A 665 -3.51 -11.53 2.05
CA VAL A 665 -4.27 -10.39 1.49
C VAL A 665 -3.91 -10.13 0.02
N ALA A 666 -2.63 -10.28 -0.35
CA ALA A 666 -2.15 -10.09 -1.71
C ALA A 666 -2.60 -11.22 -2.65
N SER A 667 -2.60 -12.47 -2.18
CA SER A 667 -2.73 -13.68 -3.01
C SER A 667 -4.09 -14.37 -2.90
N GLY A 668 -4.74 -14.32 -1.75
CA GLY A 668 -5.98 -15.02 -1.41
C GLY A 668 -5.77 -16.42 -0.84
N VAL A 669 -6.78 -16.92 -0.11
CA VAL A 669 -6.76 -18.23 0.56
C VAL A 669 -6.69 -19.38 -0.45
N HIS A 670 -7.32 -19.21 -1.62
CA HIS A 670 -7.25 -20.20 -2.70
C HIS A 670 -5.80 -20.47 -3.11
N ARG A 671 -4.97 -19.42 -3.19
CA ARG A 671 -3.55 -19.55 -3.58
C ARG A 671 -2.70 -20.11 -2.46
N VAL A 672 -3.04 -19.78 -1.21
CA VAL A 672 -2.41 -20.43 -0.05
C VAL A 672 -2.68 -21.93 -0.07
N ARG A 673 -3.92 -22.35 -0.36
CA ARG A 673 -4.28 -23.76 -0.52
C ARG A 673 -3.55 -24.40 -1.70
N SER A 674 -3.52 -23.75 -2.87
CA SER A 674 -2.76 -24.19 -4.05
C SER A 674 -1.27 -24.37 -3.72
N HIS A 675 -0.69 -23.44 -2.97
CA HIS A 675 0.68 -23.53 -2.52
C HIS A 675 0.95 -24.83 -1.74
N TRP A 676 0.13 -25.14 -0.73
CA TRP A 676 0.29 -26.36 0.06
C TRP A 676 0.04 -27.64 -0.74
N ARG A 677 -0.94 -27.65 -1.64
CA ARG A 677 -1.14 -28.77 -2.59
C ARG A 677 0.08 -29.00 -3.47
N GLY A 678 0.68 -27.93 -3.98
CA GLY A 678 1.92 -28.02 -4.76
C GLY A 678 3.13 -28.44 -3.93
N GLU A 679 3.12 -28.20 -2.62
CA GLU A 679 4.18 -28.66 -1.71
C GLU A 679 4.07 -30.16 -1.39
N GLU A 680 2.84 -30.68 -1.33
CA GLU A 680 2.58 -32.12 -1.15
C GLU A 680 2.97 -32.94 -2.39
N ARG A 681 2.89 -32.34 -3.58
CA ARG A 681 3.27 -32.97 -4.86
C ARG A 681 4.81 -32.91 -5.04
N PRO A 682 5.55 -34.03 -4.97
CA PRO A 682 7.02 -34.03 -5.03
C PRO A 682 7.56 -33.38 -6.31
N TYR A 683 6.92 -33.63 -7.45
CA TYR A 683 7.27 -33.02 -8.73
C TYR A 683 7.19 -31.48 -8.69
N THR A 684 6.07 -30.93 -8.21
CA THR A 684 5.88 -29.46 -8.14
C THR A 684 6.84 -28.81 -7.13
N SER A 685 7.03 -29.38 -5.94
CA SER A 685 8.00 -28.89 -4.96
C SER A 685 9.43 -28.87 -5.54
N LYS A 686 9.84 -29.93 -6.27
CA LYS A 686 11.13 -29.97 -6.98
C LYS A 686 11.24 -28.90 -8.08
N LEU A 687 10.17 -28.62 -8.83
CA LEU A 687 10.16 -27.53 -9.82
C LEU A 687 10.33 -26.15 -9.17
N ARG A 688 9.68 -25.92 -8.04
CA ARG A 688 9.81 -24.67 -7.27
C ARG A 688 11.25 -24.47 -6.81
N GLN A 689 11.84 -25.50 -6.24
CA GLN A 689 13.24 -25.50 -5.81
C GLN A 689 14.18 -25.25 -7.01
N ALA A 690 14.01 -25.98 -8.11
CA ALA A 690 14.83 -25.81 -9.31
C ALA A 690 14.74 -24.37 -9.87
N THR A 691 13.54 -23.78 -9.87
CA THR A 691 13.32 -22.39 -10.31
C THR A 691 14.06 -21.38 -9.42
N GLN A 692 13.98 -21.53 -8.09
CA GLN A 692 14.68 -20.67 -7.13
C GLN A 692 16.20 -20.77 -7.28
N THR A 693 16.73 -21.99 -7.31
CA THR A 693 18.18 -22.20 -7.33
C THR A 693 18.82 -21.94 -8.71
N ALA A 694 18.09 -22.15 -9.81
CA ALA A 694 18.65 -22.08 -11.15
C ALA A 694 18.30 -20.80 -11.94
N LEU A 695 17.11 -20.23 -11.76
CA LEU A 695 16.61 -19.13 -12.60
C LEU A 695 16.48 -17.77 -11.90
N GLU A 696 16.31 -17.71 -10.57
CA GLU A 696 16.14 -16.42 -9.87
C GLU A 696 17.33 -15.45 -10.15
N GLY A 697 17.02 -14.22 -10.55
CA GLY A 697 18.01 -13.21 -10.97
C GLY A 697 17.81 -12.67 -12.39
N ILE A 698 18.90 -12.29 -13.05
CA ILE A 698 18.90 -11.66 -14.38
C ILE A 698 19.11 -12.68 -15.52
N ASP A 699 18.84 -12.24 -16.75
CA ASP A 699 19.02 -13.02 -17.99
C ASP A 699 18.08 -14.25 -18.08
N VAL A 700 16.86 -14.09 -17.55
CA VAL A 700 15.76 -15.05 -17.68
C VAL A 700 14.96 -14.72 -18.94
N TYR A 701 14.47 -15.74 -19.63
CA TYR A 701 13.67 -15.62 -20.84
C TYR A 701 12.22 -16.06 -20.58
N TRP A 702 11.26 -15.25 -21.04
CA TRP A 702 9.84 -15.59 -21.01
C TRP A 702 9.11 -14.88 -22.16
N ASP A 703 8.52 -15.63 -23.10
CA ASP A 703 7.89 -15.08 -24.31
C ASP A 703 6.36 -15.19 -24.32
N GLU A 704 5.77 -15.60 -23.20
CA GLU A 704 4.33 -15.75 -23.11
C GLU A 704 3.68 -14.46 -22.62
N ALA A 705 2.80 -13.89 -23.45
CA ALA A 705 1.98 -12.75 -23.08
C ALA A 705 0.94 -13.07 -21.99
N SER A 706 0.66 -14.37 -21.74
CA SER A 706 -0.31 -14.81 -20.74
C SER A 706 0.23 -14.55 -19.32
N GLY A 707 -0.22 -13.45 -18.73
CA GLY A 707 0.22 -12.98 -17.41
C GLY A 707 0.88 -11.61 -17.41
N ALA A 708 1.08 -10.97 -18.58
CA ALA A 708 1.46 -9.56 -18.66
C ALA A 708 0.37 -8.67 -18.04
N ARG A 709 0.77 -7.75 -17.17
CA ARG A 709 -0.14 -6.98 -16.31
C ARG A 709 -1.11 -6.07 -17.06
N ASP A 710 -0.72 -5.55 -18.22
CA ASP A 710 -1.55 -4.73 -19.10
C ASP A 710 -2.18 -5.52 -20.26
N GLY A 711 -1.99 -6.84 -20.28
CA GLY A 711 -2.52 -7.74 -21.31
C GLY A 711 -1.74 -7.71 -22.63
N HIS A 712 -0.66 -6.94 -22.72
CA HIS A 712 0.18 -6.84 -23.91
C HIS A 712 1.66 -7.07 -23.54
N LEU A 713 2.40 -7.74 -24.42
CA LEU A 713 3.84 -7.95 -24.23
C LEU A 713 4.58 -7.10 -25.26
N ASP A 714 5.12 -5.97 -24.80
CA ASP A 714 5.84 -5.00 -25.62
C ASP A 714 7.35 -5.30 -25.69
N SER A 715 7.84 -6.21 -24.85
CA SER A 715 9.24 -6.67 -24.89
C SER A 715 9.56 -7.33 -26.24
N LYS A 716 10.66 -6.91 -26.87
CA LYS A 716 11.15 -7.48 -28.12
C LYS A 716 12.18 -8.58 -27.88
N SER A 717 12.93 -8.46 -26.80
CA SER A 717 13.98 -9.42 -26.44
C SER A 717 13.44 -10.61 -25.64
N PHE A 718 12.31 -10.44 -24.94
CA PHE A 718 11.73 -11.39 -23.98
C PHE A 718 12.66 -11.74 -22.80
N PHE A 719 13.77 -11.00 -22.64
CA PHE A 719 14.71 -11.15 -21.54
C PHE A 719 14.45 -10.14 -20.42
N GLY A 720 14.79 -10.55 -19.20
CA GLY A 720 14.54 -9.73 -18.02
C GLY A 720 15.12 -10.30 -16.74
N LYS A 721 14.74 -9.64 -15.65
CA LYS A 721 14.94 -10.09 -14.28
C LYS A 721 13.73 -10.90 -13.84
N MET A 722 13.95 -12.04 -13.19
CA MET A 722 12.92 -12.79 -12.48
C MET A 722 13.26 -12.88 -11.00
N TYR A 723 12.25 -12.72 -10.13
CA TYR A 723 12.38 -13.04 -8.72
C TYR A 723 11.22 -13.93 -8.26
N VAL A 724 11.48 -14.74 -7.24
CA VAL A 724 10.53 -15.73 -6.72
C VAL A 724 9.98 -15.27 -5.38
N ILE A 725 8.67 -15.36 -5.21
CA ILE A 725 8.02 -15.24 -3.91
C ILE A 725 7.72 -16.66 -3.45
N PRO A 726 8.33 -17.14 -2.35
CA PRO A 726 8.23 -18.54 -1.95
C PRO A 726 6.87 -18.89 -1.33
N TYR A 727 6.17 -17.92 -0.73
CA TYR A 727 4.88 -18.16 -0.06
C TYR A 727 3.88 -16.99 -0.19
N PRO A 728 2.65 -17.25 -0.69
CA PRO A 728 2.33 -18.35 -1.61
C PRO A 728 3.25 -18.32 -2.84
N PHE A 729 3.55 -19.47 -3.43
CA PHE A 729 4.56 -19.58 -4.48
C PHE A 729 4.11 -18.87 -5.77
N TYR A 730 4.95 -17.96 -6.30
CA TYR A 730 4.86 -17.47 -7.68
C TYR A 730 6.15 -16.78 -8.10
N CYS A 731 6.35 -16.61 -9.41
CA CYS A 731 7.47 -15.86 -9.97
C CYS A 731 6.97 -14.55 -10.61
N VAL A 732 7.77 -13.50 -10.52
CA VAL A 732 7.52 -12.23 -11.22
C VAL A 732 8.66 -11.98 -12.18
N MET A 733 8.31 -11.80 -13.44
CA MET A 733 9.21 -11.47 -14.54
C MET A 733 9.12 -9.98 -14.85
N VAL A 734 10.25 -9.29 -14.89
CA VAL A 734 10.40 -7.86 -15.20
C VAL A 734 11.31 -7.73 -16.41
N TYR A 735 10.77 -7.26 -17.53
CA TYR A 735 11.50 -7.21 -18.80
C TYR A 735 12.51 -6.06 -18.87
N ASP A 736 13.61 -6.28 -19.61
CA ASP A 736 14.73 -5.35 -19.72
C ASP A 736 14.43 -4.12 -20.59
N ASP A 737 13.64 -4.31 -21.65
CA ASP A 737 13.42 -3.36 -22.75
C ASP A 737 12.01 -2.73 -22.75
N SER A 738 11.11 -3.18 -21.87
CA SER A 738 9.76 -2.64 -21.71
C SER A 738 9.41 -2.32 -20.26
N LYS A 739 8.21 -1.77 -20.05
CA LYS A 739 7.66 -1.52 -18.72
C LYS A 739 6.86 -2.71 -18.19
N ASP A 740 6.83 -3.82 -18.93
CA ASP A 740 5.93 -4.92 -18.65
C ASP A 740 6.44 -5.75 -17.48
N GLU A 741 5.49 -6.36 -16.79
CA GLU A 741 5.68 -7.28 -15.68
C GLU A 741 4.76 -8.47 -15.94
N ALA A 742 5.27 -9.70 -15.80
CA ALA A 742 4.47 -10.91 -15.93
C ALA A 742 4.50 -11.75 -14.65
N ILE A 743 3.35 -12.28 -14.25
CA ILE A 743 3.23 -13.17 -13.09
C ILE A 743 3.11 -14.61 -13.58
N ILE A 744 4.02 -15.48 -13.13
CA ILE A 744 4.09 -16.89 -13.50
C ILE A 744 3.76 -17.73 -12.28
N ARG A 745 2.82 -18.67 -12.42
CA ARG A 745 2.33 -19.55 -11.35
C ARG A 745 2.34 -21.02 -11.75
N ASP A 746 2.13 -21.88 -10.76
CA ASP A 746 2.03 -23.32 -10.90
C ASP A 746 0.59 -23.86 -10.80
N ASP A 747 -0.43 -22.99 -10.83
CA ASP A 747 -1.87 -23.28 -10.66
C ASP A 747 -2.53 -24.09 -11.81
N ALA A 748 -1.82 -25.01 -12.49
CA ALA A 748 -2.39 -25.82 -13.56
C ALA A 748 -3.04 -27.11 -13.03
N GLU A 749 -4.24 -27.44 -13.52
CA GLU A 749 -4.99 -28.66 -13.17
C GLU A 749 -4.25 -29.94 -13.63
N THR A 750 -3.42 -29.85 -14.68
CA THR A 750 -2.63 -30.96 -15.25
C THR A 750 -1.14 -30.62 -15.38
N SER A 751 -0.26 -31.62 -15.22
CA SER A 751 1.21 -31.49 -15.34
C SER A 751 1.67 -30.94 -16.70
N GLU A 752 0.93 -31.22 -17.78
CA GLU A 752 1.20 -30.77 -19.15
C GLU A 752 0.99 -29.26 -19.36
N GLN A 753 0.24 -28.59 -18.47
CA GLN A 753 -0.08 -27.16 -18.54
C GLN A 753 0.67 -26.30 -17.51
N SER A 754 1.64 -26.89 -16.79
CA SER A 754 2.42 -26.16 -15.78
C SER A 754 3.27 -25.07 -16.43
N LYS A 755 2.89 -23.81 -16.24
CA LYS A 755 3.68 -22.65 -16.70
C LYS A 755 5.08 -22.62 -16.08
N LEU A 756 5.22 -23.15 -14.86
CA LEU A 756 6.51 -23.28 -14.19
C LEU A 756 7.42 -24.29 -14.89
N ALA A 757 6.87 -25.43 -15.34
CA ALA A 757 7.62 -26.40 -16.13
C ALA A 757 8.03 -25.80 -17.48
N LYS A 758 7.10 -25.10 -18.16
CA LYS A 758 7.40 -24.38 -19.41
C LYS A 758 8.50 -23.33 -19.23
N LEU A 759 8.48 -22.56 -18.14
CA LEU A 759 9.50 -21.57 -17.83
C LEU A 759 10.89 -22.20 -17.74
N LEU A 760 11.02 -23.30 -17.00
CA LEU A 760 12.29 -24.03 -16.89
C LEU A 760 12.70 -24.60 -18.26
N PHE A 761 11.78 -25.25 -18.97
CA PHE A 761 12.02 -25.81 -20.31
C PHE A 761 12.59 -24.77 -21.28
N LEU A 762 11.95 -23.60 -21.38
CA LEU A 762 12.38 -22.53 -22.26
C LEU A 762 13.81 -22.07 -21.91
N ASN A 763 14.08 -21.83 -20.63
CA ASN A 763 15.37 -21.31 -20.15
C ASN A 763 16.52 -22.33 -20.22
N PHE A 764 16.22 -23.63 -20.32
CA PHE A 764 17.21 -24.69 -20.51
C PHE A 764 17.23 -25.28 -21.92
N SER A 765 16.50 -24.68 -22.87
CA SER A 765 16.64 -25.03 -24.27
C SER A 765 18.01 -24.58 -24.82
N PRO A 766 18.66 -25.35 -25.72
CA PRO A 766 19.97 -25.00 -26.27
C PRO A 766 20.01 -23.58 -26.88
N LYS A 767 18.92 -23.18 -27.55
CA LYS A 767 18.77 -21.85 -28.13
C LYS A 767 18.85 -20.74 -27.08
N ILE A 768 18.07 -20.84 -26.00
CA ILE A 768 18.05 -19.80 -24.96
C ILE A 768 19.32 -19.84 -24.10
N ILE A 769 19.92 -21.01 -23.88
CA ILE A 769 21.22 -21.13 -23.22
C ILE A 769 22.29 -20.36 -24.01
N GLY A 770 22.35 -20.52 -25.33
CA GLY A 770 23.28 -19.78 -26.19
C GLY A 770 23.10 -18.26 -26.07
N LYS A 771 21.86 -17.78 -26.13
CA LYS A 771 21.53 -16.36 -25.93
C LYS A 771 21.94 -15.84 -24.55
N ARG A 772 21.70 -16.62 -23.50
CA ARG A 772 22.08 -16.28 -22.12
C ARG A 772 23.60 -16.24 -21.95
N ASP A 773 24.32 -17.18 -22.56
CA ASP A 773 25.78 -17.22 -22.53
C ASP A 773 26.40 -15.99 -23.20
N LEU A 774 25.88 -15.60 -24.36
CA LEU A 774 26.24 -14.35 -25.06
C LEU A 774 26.05 -13.13 -24.16
N ARG A 775 24.89 -13.02 -23.49
CA ARG A 775 24.61 -11.91 -22.57
C ARG A 775 25.56 -11.87 -21.39
N GLN A 776 25.85 -13.02 -20.79
CA GLN A 776 26.77 -13.13 -19.66
C GLN A 776 28.21 -12.76 -20.07
N LYS A 777 28.68 -13.19 -21.25
CA LYS A 777 29.98 -12.77 -21.81
C LYS A 777 30.08 -11.25 -21.90
N LEU A 778 29.07 -10.58 -22.46
CA LEU A 778 29.04 -9.12 -22.57
C LEU A 778 29.06 -8.42 -21.19
N ARG A 779 28.34 -8.95 -20.19
CA ARG A 779 28.38 -8.42 -18.81
C ARG A 779 29.77 -8.55 -18.18
N VAL A 780 30.47 -9.66 -18.42
CA VAL A 780 31.84 -9.89 -17.94
C VAL A 780 32.80 -8.87 -18.56
N LEU A 781 32.77 -8.71 -19.89
CA LEU A 781 33.61 -7.73 -20.60
C LEU A 781 33.35 -6.30 -20.11
N SER A 782 32.08 -5.98 -19.84
CA SER A 782 31.69 -4.69 -19.27
C SER A 782 32.21 -4.46 -17.86
N THR A 783 32.12 -5.48 -17.00
CA THR A 783 32.55 -5.38 -15.59
C THR A 783 34.06 -5.26 -15.47
N GLN A 784 34.81 -5.94 -16.34
CA GLN A 784 36.27 -5.89 -16.36
C GLN A 784 36.83 -4.71 -17.19
N ALA A 785 35.96 -3.91 -17.83
CA ALA A 785 36.33 -2.81 -18.71
C ALA A 785 37.40 -3.22 -19.74
N THR A 786 37.19 -4.37 -20.38
CA THR A 786 38.15 -4.99 -21.29
C THR A 786 38.36 -4.14 -22.53
N SER A 787 39.62 -3.86 -22.87
CA SER A 787 39.99 -3.20 -24.11
C SER A 787 39.97 -4.20 -25.26
N ILE A 788 39.18 -3.89 -26.29
CA ILE A 788 38.94 -4.74 -27.46
C ILE A 788 39.47 -4.00 -28.69
N ASP A 789 40.29 -4.69 -29.50
CA ASP A 789 40.76 -4.17 -30.78
C ASP A 789 39.64 -4.31 -31.82
N PHE A 790 38.90 -3.24 -32.04
CA PHE A 790 37.76 -3.21 -32.96
C PHE A 790 37.77 -1.89 -33.74
N PRO A 791 38.69 -1.75 -34.69
CA PRO A 791 38.96 -0.46 -35.31
C PRO A 791 37.82 -0.03 -36.24
N PHE A 792 37.47 1.26 -36.18
CA PHE A 792 36.53 1.87 -37.12
C PHE A 792 36.85 3.35 -37.33
N SER A 793 36.29 3.95 -38.39
CA SER A 793 36.43 5.37 -38.65
C SER A 793 35.08 6.03 -38.94
N ARG A 794 34.95 7.30 -38.57
CA ARG A 794 33.76 8.12 -38.87
C ARG A 794 34.13 9.58 -39.12
N GLN A 795 33.23 10.31 -39.78
CA GLN A 795 33.35 11.76 -39.92
C GLN A 795 32.96 12.44 -38.61
N GLU A 796 33.83 13.31 -38.10
CA GLU A 796 33.57 14.16 -36.94
C GLU A 796 33.75 15.65 -37.28
N GLN A 797 33.17 16.52 -36.47
CA GLN A 797 33.38 17.95 -36.56
C GLN A 797 34.17 18.47 -35.34
N ALA A 798 35.11 19.37 -35.59
CA ALA A 798 35.86 20.06 -34.56
C ALA A 798 36.02 21.54 -34.88
N THR A 799 35.99 22.36 -33.85
CA THR A 799 36.27 23.79 -33.94
C THR A 799 37.77 23.99 -33.77
N VAL A 800 38.44 24.47 -34.82
CA VAL A 800 39.89 24.72 -34.84
C VAL A 800 40.17 26.20 -35.01
N GLU A 801 41.28 26.67 -34.44
CA GLU A 801 41.77 28.04 -34.66
C GLU A 801 42.10 28.23 -36.14
N ASP A 802 41.52 29.24 -36.75
CA ASP A 802 41.60 29.50 -38.19
C ASP A 802 42.02 30.95 -38.47
N GLY A 803 43.07 31.38 -37.76
CA GLY A 803 43.70 32.69 -37.90
C GLY A 803 43.18 33.72 -36.90
N THR A 804 43.38 35.00 -37.19
CA THR A 804 42.90 36.13 -36.38
C THR A 804 42.08 37.09 -37.22
N VAL A 805 41.06 37.71 -36.62
CA VAL A 805 40.25 38.78 -37.24
C VAL A 805 40.40 40.03 -36.39
N THR A 806 40.76 41.14 -37.03
CA THR A 806 40.81 42.44 -36.37
C THR A 806 39.42 43.08 -36.44
N LYS A 807 38.81 43.35 -35.28
CA LYS A 807 37.58 44.13 -35.17
C LYS A 807 37.91 45.50 -34.61
N THR A 808 37.34 46.54 -35.22
CA THR A 808 37.40 47.91 -34.71
C THR A 808 36.12 48.19 -33.94
N ASP A 809 36.22 48.62 -32.69
CA ASP A 809 35.05 49.01 -31.90
C ASP A 809 34.49 50.39 -32.35
N SER A 810 33.35 50.78 -31.80
CA SER A 810 32.70 52.07 -32.08
C SER A 810 33.50 53.29 -31.61
N GLU A 811 34.60 53.10 -30.89
CA GLU A 811 35.52 54.15 -30.42
C GLU A 811 36.82 54.20 -31.25
N GLY A 812 36.96 53.37 -32.29
CA GLY A 812 38.10 53.36 -33.20
C GLY A 812 39.29 52.52 -32.73
N ASN A 813 39.16 51.77 -31.63
CA ASN A 813 40.21 50.88 -31.15
C ASN A 813 40.13 49.52 -31.84
N THR A 814 41.26 49.03 -32.34
CA THR A 814 41.37 47.72 -33.00
C THR A 814 41.72 46.63 -32.01
N ARG A 815 40.91 45.57 -31.94
CA ARG A 815 41.18 44.34 -31.17
C ARG A 815 41.33 43.16 -32.11
N THR A 816 42.43 42.42 -31.96
CA THR A 816 42.67 41.17 -32.69
C THR A 816 42.04 40.01 -31.91
N GLU A 817 41.00 39.40 -32.49
CA GLU A 817 40.36 38.21 -31.94
C GLU A 817 40.82 36.97 -32.71
N THR A 818 40.96 35.83 -32.03
CA THR A 818 41.26 34.56 -32.70
C THR A 818 40.01 34.06 -33.42
N ARG A 819 40.13 33.80 -34.71
CA ARG A 819 39.08 33.22 -35.55
C ARG A 819 39.04 31.72 -35.29
N TYR A 820 37.83 31.17 -35.21
CA TYR A 820 37.62 29.74 -35.13
C TYR A 820 36.74 29.30 -36.31
N SER A 821 37.07 28.15 -36.90
CA SER A 821 36.28 27.51 -37.96
C SER A 821 35.94 26.07 -37.57
N THR A 822 34.69 25.68 -37.79
CA THR A 822 34.24 24.30 -37.62
C THR A 822 34.57 23.50 -38.87
N VAL A 823 35.36 22.43 -38.74
CA VAL A 823 35.82 21.60 -39.86
C VAL A 823 35.42 20.15 -39.65
N SER A 824 35.04 19.48 -40.75
CA SER A 824 34.82 18.04 -40.78
C SER A 824 36.13 17.30 -41.07
N PHE A 825 36.43 16.26 -40.29
CA PHE A 825 37.60 15.42 -40.48
C PHE A 825 37.26 13.95 -40.20
N THR A 826 38.06 13.03 -40.76
CA THR A 826 37.93 11.60 -40.49
C THR A 826 38.66 11.27 -39.20
N CYS A 827 37.94 10.76 -38.21
CA CYS A 827 38.50 10.28 -36.96
C CYS A 827 38.59 8.75 -36.97
N TYR A 828 39.74 8.22 -36.57
CA TYR A 828 40.04 6.80 -36.47
C TYR A 828 40.06 6.37 -35.01
N TYR A 829 39.44 5.23 -34.72
CA TYR A 829 39.37 4.61 -33.41
C TYR A 829 39.89 3.18 -33.50
N THR A 830 40.56 2.69 -32.46
CA THR A 830 41.21 1.36 -32.45
C THR A 830 40.65 0.50 -31.33
N TYR A 831 40.67 1.01 -30.09
CA TYR A 831 40.33 0.25 -28.90
C TYR A 831 39.00 0.68 -28.27
N GLY A 832 38.03 -0.23 -28.30
CA GLY A 832 36.72 -0.06 -27.68
C GLY A 832 36.61 -0.78 -26.33
N ILE A 833 35.78 -0.25 -25.44
CA ILE A 833 35.36 -0.91 -24.20
C ILE A 833 33.85 -1.09 -24.24
N VAL A 834 33.38 -2.33 -24.11
CA VAL A 834 31.95 -2.64 -24.02
C VAL A 834 31.41 -2.20 -22.66
N HIS A 835 30.24 -1.60 -22.64
CA HIS A 835 29.47 -1.31 -21.44
C HIS A 835 28.05 -1.85 -21.59
N VAL A 836 27.59 -2.59 -20.59
CA VAL A 836 26.20 -3.04 -20.44
C VAL A 836 25.56 -2.20 -19.35
N ALA A 837 24.72 -1.24 -19.75
CA ALA A 837 24.00 -0.38 -18.82
C ALA A 837 22.74 -1.07 -18.29
N THR A 838 22.52 -0.93 -16.98
CA THR A 838 21.33 -1.45 -16.29
C THR A 838 20.55 -0.32 -15.62
N LYS A 839 19.28 -0.55 -15.28
CA LYS A 839 18.51 0.38 -14.43
C LYS A 839 19.00 0.37 -12.98
N GLY A 840 19.95 -0.50 -12.64
CA GLY A 840 20.54 -0.64 -11.31
C GLY A 840 21.76 0.25 -11.07
N ASP A 841 22.46 0.69 -12.11
CA ASP A 841 23.81 1.30 -11.99
C ASP A 841 23.85 2.51 -11.04
N ALA A 842 22.84 3.38 -11.10
CA ALA A 842 22.73 4.55 -10.22
C ALA A 842 22.37 4.17 -8.77
N SER A 843 21.68 3.04 -8.58
CA SER A 843 21.15 2.57 -7.29
C SER A 843 21.99 1.45 -6.65
N LYS A 844 23.03 0.97 -7.35
CA LYS A 844 23.88 -0.17 -6.97
C LYS A 844 23.10 -1.47 -6.70
N ARG A 845 21.98 -1.68 -7.41
CA ARG A 845 21.25 -2.96 -7.40
C ARG A 845 22.07 -3.99 -8.18
N ILE A 846 22.23 -5.18 -7.60
CA ILE A 846 23.12 -6.22 -8.14
C ILE A 846 22.41 -6.96 -9.27
N MET A 847 21.13 -7.29 -9.06
CA MET A 847 20.30 -8.03 -10.03
C MET A 847 19.26 -7.11 -10.66
N ALA A 848 19.70 -6.01 -11.28
CA ALA A 848 18.79 -5.05 -11.88
C ALA A 848 18.40 -5.40 -13.32
N GLU A 849 17.18 -5.06 -13.67
CA GLU A 849 16.66 -5.08 -15.03
C GLU A 849 17.41 -4.08 -15.94
N GLY A 850 17.46 -4.38 -17.22
CA GLY A 850 18.11 -3.59 -18.26
C GLY A 850 19.31 -4.29 -18.87
N PHE A 851 19.41 -4.19 -20.20
CA PHE A 851 20.49 -4.75 -21.00
C PHE A 851 20.78 -3.85 -22.21
N ASP A 852 21.25 -2.63 -21.96
CA ASP A 852 21.59 -1.69 -23.02
C ASP A 852 23.10 -1.70 -23.28
N VAL A 853 23.51 -2.18 -24.45
CA VAL A 853 24.91 -2.43 -24.77
C VAL A 853 25.45 -1.32 -25.67
N ASN A 854 26.54 -0.71 -25.26
CA ASN A 854 27.29 0.24 -26.07
C ASN A 854 28.80 -0.06 -26.01
N MET A 855 29.55 0.48 -26.95
CA MET A 855 31.00 0.40 -26.99
C MET A 855 31.59 1.80 -26.99
N THR A 856 32.41 2.10 -25.99
CA THR A 856 33.06 3.40 -25.81
C THR A 856 34.52 3.35 -26.22
N TYR A 857 34.92 4.28 -27.07
CA TYR A 857 36.29 4.50 -27.53
C TYR A 857 36.80 5.81 -26.98
N ARG A 858 38.08 5.86 -26.59
CA ARG A 858 38.72 7.06 -26.02
C ARG A 858 40.04 7.43 -26.69
N ASP A 859 40.40 6.70 -27.73
CA ASP A 859 41.67 6.76 -28.47
C ASP A 859 41.53 7.44 -29.84
N GLY A 860 40.40 8.12 -30.08
CA GLY A 860 40.10 8.70 -31.37
C GLY A 860 41.12 9.76 -31.79
N HIS A 861 41.64 9.65 -33.01
CA HIS A 861 42.59 10.58 -33.57
C HIS A 861 42.28 10.93 -35.03
N GLY A 862 42.72 12.10 -35.47
CA GLY A 862 42.57 12.53 -36.87
C GLY A 862 43.06 13.94 -37.10
N ASP A 863 43.26 14.27 -38.38
CA ASP A 863 43.84 15.55 -38.80
C ASP A 863 42.75 16.46 -39.36
N ALA A 864 42.55 17.59 -38.69
CA ALA A 864 41.61 18.62 -39.07
C ALA A 864 42.35 19.78 -39.76
N VAL A 865 41.96 20.13 -40.99
CA VAL A 865 42.62 21.19 -41.76
C VAL A 865 41.81 22.48 -41.68
N ALA A 866 42.39 23.53 -41.11
CA ALA A 866 41.75 24.83 -41.00
C ALA A 866 41.56 25.48 -42.39
N PRO A 867 40.36 25.95 -42.76
CA PRO A 867 40.04 26.30 -44.15
C PRO A 867 40.74 27.58 -44.64
N HIS A 868 41.05 28.54 -43.76
CA HIS A 868 41.70 29.79 -44.14
C HIS A 868 43.21 29.74 -43.95
N THR A 869 43.68 29.23 -42.81
CA THR A 869 45.13 29.17 -42.52
C THR A 869 45.83 27.94 -43.11
N ARG A 870 45.07 26.92 -43.55
CA ARG A 870 45.56 25.59 -43.96
C ARG A 870 46.42 24.88 -42.92
N LYS A 871 46.36 25.34 -41.66
CA LYS A 871 47.07 24.72 -40.55
C LYS A 871 46.41 23.37 -40.24
N VAL A 872 47.22 22.33 -40.13
CA VAL A 872 46.76 21.00 -39.71
C VAL A 872 46.72 20.98 -38.18
N HIS A 873 45.55 20.65 -37.65
CA HIS A 873 45.31 20.45 -36.23
C HIS A 873 45.19 18.94 -35.98
N HIS A 874 46.18 18.37 -35.30
CA HIS A 874 46.16 16.98 -34.86
C HIS A 874 45.24 16.85 -33.65
N LEU A 875 44.07 16.27 -33.85
CA LEU A 875 43.10 16.04 -32.80
C LEU A 875 43.31 14.62 -32.26
N GLN A 876 43.41 14.50 -30.94
CA GLN A 876 43.65 13.25 -30.22
C GLN A 876 42.68 13.11 -29.04
N ASN A 877 42.58 11.90 -28.48
CA ASN A 877 41.72 11.55 -27.35
C ASN A 877 40.24 11.87 -27.59
N ARG A 878 39.79 11.75 -28.85
CA ARG A 878 38.37 11.87 -29.19
C ARG A 878 37.62 10.68 -28.62
N VAL A 879 36.40 10.94 -28.14
CA VAL A 879 35.55 9.92 -27.52
C VAL A 879 34.38 9.61 -28.44
N ALA A 880 34.16 8.33 -28.72
CA ALA A 880 32.99 7.84 -29.44
C ALA A 880 32.25 6.80 -28.61
N VAL A 881 30.91 6.88 -28.59
CA VAL A 881 30.04 5.86 -28.03
C VAL A 881 29.20 5.30 -29.17
N MET A 882 29.34 4.01 -29.43
CA MET A 882 28.65 3.29 -30.49
C MET A 882 27.62 2.34 -29.89
N GLY A 883 26.44 2.24 -30.49
CA GLY A 883 25.36 1.37 -30.01
C GLY A 883 25.57 -0.11 -30.30
N ALA A 884 24.64 -0.96 -29.85
CA ALA A 884 24.66 -2.41 -30.01
C ALA A 884 24.86 -2.89 -31.47
N ASP A 885 24.30 -2.18 -32.45
CA ASP A 885 24.43 -2.52 -33.88
C ASP A 885 25.90 -2.50 -34.35
N HIS A 886 26.74 -1.65 -33.75
CA HIS A 886 28.16 -1.52 -34.11
C HIS A 886 28.95 -2.80 -33.85
N ILE A 887 28.58 -3.54 -32.80
CA ILE A 887 29.20 -4.82 -32.44
C ILE A 887 28.41 -6.00 -33.03
N GLY A 888 27.40 -5.74 -33.87
CA GLY A 888 26.56 -6.76 -34.48
C GLY A 888 25.57 -7.42 -33.52
N LEU A 889 25.19 -6.77 -32.42
CA LEU A 889 24.20 -7.31 -31.48
C LEU A 889 22.78 -6.89 -31.92
N THR A 890 21.93 -7.86 -32.25
CA THR A 890 20.54 -7.63 -32.65
C THR A 890 19.55 -8.01 -31.53
N ALA A 891 18.28 -7.59 -31.67
CA ALA A 891 17.21 -7.97 -30.74
C ALA A 891 16.98 -9.49 -30.63
N ALA A 892 17.39 -10.27 -31.65
CA ALA A 892 17.31 -11.73 -31.62
C ALA A 892 18.29 -12.36 -30.61
N MET A 893 19.30 -11.61 -30.16
CA MET A 893 20.36 -12.04 -29.22
C MET A 893 21.18 -13.24 -29.74
N GLU A 894 21.38 -13.32 -31.05
CA GLU A 894 22.20 -14.35 -31.70
C GLU A 894 23.62 -13.84 -31.96
N GLU A 895 24.59 -14.75 -31.95
CA GLU A 895 26.00 -14.42 -32.17
C GLU A 895 26.23 -14.05 -33.64
N SER A 896 26.63 -12.80 -33.89
CA SER A 896 27.05 -12.32 -35.21
C SER A 896 28.53 -12.55 -35.45
N GLU A 897 28.98 -12.41 -36.69
CA GLU A 897 30.40 -12.51 -37.06
C GLU A 897 31.26 -11.53 -36.26
N GLN A 898 30.78 -10.29 -36.07
CA GLN A 898 31.45 -9.26 -35.28
C GLN A 898 31.61 -9.67 -33.81
N LEU A 899 30.55 -10.21 -33.18
CA LEU A 899 30.62 -10.71 -31.81
C LEU A 899 31.55 -11.91 -31.70
N GLY A 900 31.56 -12.81 -32.68
CA GLY A 900 32.46 -13.96 -32.72
C GLY A 900 33.94 -13.56 -32.71
N ILE A 901 34.31 -12.51 -33.47
CA ILE A 901 35.67 -11.95 -33.46
C ILE A 901 36.00 -11.40 -32.06
N ILE A 902 35.10 -10.61 -31.46
CA ILE A 902 35.29 -10.02 -30.13
C ILE A 902 35.46 -11.12 -29.06
N PHE A 903 34.61 -12.14 -29.07
CA PHE A 903 34.68 -13.24 -28.10
C PHE A 903 35.90 -14.12 -28.31
N MET A 904 36.34 -14.34 -29.55
CA MET A 904 37.59 -15.07 -29.80
C MET A 904 38.79 -14.31 -29.24
N GLN A 905 38.86 -12.99 -29.46
CA GLN A 905 39.93 -12.14 -28.95
C GLN A 905 39.96 -12.06 -27.42
N THR A 906 38.79 -12.07 -26.78
CA THR A 906 38.65 -11.84 -25.33
C THR A 906 38.46 -13.11 -24.49
N LYS A 907 38.75 -14.28 -25.07
CA LYS A 907 38.51 -15.59 -24.44
C LYS A 907 39.16 -15.77 -23.07
N ASP A 908 40.38 -15.26 -22.91
CA ASP A 908 41.13 -15.35 -21.64
C ASP A 908 40.52 -14.49 -20.52
N VAL A 909 39.68 -13.53 -20.89
CA VAL A 909 39.00 -12.61 -19.98
C VAL A 909 37.62 -13.15 -19.61
N TRP A 910 36.77 -13.43 -20.61
CA TRP A 910 35.41 -13.87 -20.34
C TRP A 910 35.35 -15.31 -19.84
N GLY A 911 36.29 -16.20 -20.21
CA GLY A 911 36.29 -17.58 -19.76
C GLY A 911 36.33 -17.73 -18.23
N PRO A 912 37.35 -17.17 -17.54
CA PRO A 912 37.39 -17.11 -16.08
C PRO A 912 36.29 -16.22 -15.49
N GLY A 913 36.02 -15.06 -16.09
CA GLY A 913 35.04 -14.11 -15.54
C GLY A 913 33.61 -14.64 -15.55
N LEU A 914 33.25 -15.51 -16.50
CA LEU A 914 31.95 -16.18 -16.56
C LEU A 914 31.75 -17.14 -15.37
N LYS A 915 32.80 -17.83 -14.93
CA LYS A 915 32.76 -18.66 -13.71
C LYS A 915 32.47 -17.80 -12.48
N MET A 916 33.22 -16.71 -12.33
CA MET A 916 33.02 -15.77 -11.22
C MET A 916 31.62 -15.14 -11.22
N LEU A 917 31.10 -14.73 -12.38
CA LEU A 917 29.76 -14.16 -12.49
C LEU A 917 28.69 -15.18 -12.07
N ARG A 918 28.81 -16.43 -12.52
CA ARG A 918 27.88 -17.51 -12.15
C ARG A 918 27.95 -17.84 -10.66
N GLU A 919 29.15 -17.83 -10.07
CA GLU A 919 29.34 -17.99 -8.62
C GLU A 919 28.68 -16.85 -7.83
N GLN A 920 28.81 -15.59 -8.29
CA GLN A 920 28.15 -14.43 -7.68
C GLN A 920 26.61 -14.54 -7.74
N HIS A 921 26.07 -14.99 -8.87
CA HIS A 921 24.63 -15.24 -9.01
C HIS A 921 24.16 -16.34 -8.05
N GLN A 922 24.94 -17.42 -7.89
CA GLN A 922 24.63 -18.49 -6.95
C GLN A 922 24.72 -18.04 -5.48
N GLU A 923 25.71 -17.21 -5.12
CA GLU A 923 25.81 -16.64 -3.78
C GLU A 923 24.62 -15.73 -3.47
N TYR A 924 24.17 -14.93 -4.44
CA TYR A 924 22.96 -14.11 -4.30
C TYR A 924 21.73 -14.98 -3.99
N ARG A 925 21.52 -16.08 -4.74
CA ARG A 925 20.40 -17.02 -4.54
C ARG A 925 20.47 -17.71 -3.19
N ARG A 926 21.63 -18.24 -2.81
CA ARG A 926 21.85 -18.83 -1.46
C ARG A 926 21.56 -17.82 -0.36
N GLY A 927 21.88 -16.55 -0.58
CA GLY A 927 21.52 -15.46 0.35
C GLY A 927 20.01 -15.23 0.47
N LEU A 928 19.22 -15.41 -0.60
CA LEU A 928 17.76 -15.36 -0.56
C LEU A 928 17.17 -16.60 0.13
N GLU A 929 17.66 -17.78 -0.21
CA GLU A 929 17.27 -19.04 0.44
C GLU A 929 17.53 -18.98 1.96
N HIS A 930 18.69 -18.47 2.38
CA HIS A 930 19.01 -18.28 3.81
C HIS A 930 18.04 -17.31 4.49
N LYS A 931 17.71 -16.18 3.85
CA LYS A 931 16.73 -15.22 4.41
C LYS A 931 15.35 -15.84 4.58
N HIS A 932 14.92 -16.63 3.59
CA HIS A 932 13.64 -17.35 3.68
C HIS A 932 13.67 -18.42 4.77
N ALA A 933 14.75 -19.19 4.89
CA ALA A 933 14.96 -20.17 5.95
C ALA A 933 14.97 -19.53 7.35
N GLU A 934 15.61 -18.37 7.51
CA GLU A 934 15.61 -17.60 8.77
C GLU A 934 14.19 -17.13 9.13
N ALA A 935 13.44 -16.62 8.16
CA ALA A 935 12.05 -16.23 8.36
C ALA A 935 11.18 -17.43 8.78
N ASN A 936 11.34 -18.58 8.12
CA ASN A 936 10.64 -19.82 8.46
C ASN A 936 11.09 -20.44 9.79
N SER A 937 12.32 -20.20 10.23
CA SER A 937 12.79 -20.58 11.57
C SER A 937 12.17 -19.72 12.67
N THR A 938 11.78 -18.48 12.36
CA THR A 938 11.14 -17.56 13.30
C THR A 938 9.67 -17.93 13.53
N LEU A 939 8.92 -18.11 12.44
CA LEU A 939 7.55 -18.63 12.39
C LEU A 939 7.33 -19.22 10.99
N SER A 940 6.90 -20.47 10.93
CA SER A 940 6.80 -21.20 9.66
C SER A 940 5.74 -20.59 8.71
N ASP A 941 5.96 -20.69 7.39
CA ASP A 941 4.94 -20.39 6.37
C ASP A 941 3.63 -21.19 6.61
N ALA A 942 3.77 -22.40 7.16
CA ALA A 942 2.69 -23.33 7.48
C ALA A 942 1.78 -22.86 8.61
N PHE A 943 2.29 -22.03 9.53
CA PHE A 943 1.57 -21.61 10.72
C PHE A 943 0.25 -20.91 10.39
N TRP A 944 0.25 -20.02 9.40
CA TRP A 944 -0.95 -19.24 9.09
C TRP A 944 -2.10 -20.14 8.62
N TYR A 945 -1.82 -21.09 7.71
CA TYR A 945 -2.84 -21.94 7.12
C TYR A 945 -3.31 -23.05 8.06
N PHE A 946 -2.38 -23.81 8.65
CA PHE A 946 -2.72 -25.00 9.44
C PHE A 946 -3.13 -24.70 10.87
N VAL A 947 -2.69 -23.57 11.44
CA VAL A 947 -2.97 -23.19 12.83
C VAL A 947 -3.82 -21.92 12.90
N TYR A 948 -3.32 -20.79 12.40
CA TYR A 948 -3.93 -19.49 12.66
C TYR A 948 -5.30 -19.30 12.00
N ASN A 949 -5.47 -19.75 10.76
CA ASN A 949 -6.74 -19.68 10.02
C ASN A 949 -7.66 -20.91 10.27
N ASN A 950 -7.19 -21.93 10.98
CA ASN A 950 -7.95 -23.16 11.27
C ASN A 950 -8.38 -23.24 12.74
N PRO A 951 -9.52 -22.64 13.13
CA PRO A 951 -10.00 -22.69 14.52
C PRO A 951 -10.50 -24.07 14.97
N LYS A 952 -10.63 -25.04 14.05
CA LYS A 952 -11.13 -26.40 14.30
C LYS A 952 -10.01 -27.43 14.43
N VAL A 953 -8.74 -27.01 14.39
CA VAL A 953 -7.59 -27.91 14.53
C VAL A 953 -7.63 -28.67 15.86
N SER A 954 -7.46 -29.99 15.81
CA SER A 954 -7.49 -30.83 17.00
C SER A 954 -6.29 -30.49 17.90
N ARG A 955 -6.42 -30.82 19.20
CA ARG A 955 -5.33 -30.59 20.16
C ARG A 955 -4.06 -31.37 19.76
N GLN A 956 -4.24 -32.59 19.26
CA GLN A 956 -3.13 -33.46 18.86
C GLN A 956 -2.41 -32.93 17.61
N ASP A 957 -3.17 -32.47 16.61
CA ASP A 957 -2.61 -31.91 15.38
C ASP A 957 -1.87 -30.60 15.63
N LEU A 958 -2.38 -29.76 16.54
CA LEU A 958 -1.69 -28.54 16.97
C LEU A 958 -0.35 -28.86 17.63
N GLU A 959 -0.33 -29.80 18.57
CA GLU A 959 0.91 -30.21 19.24
C GLU A 959 1.90 -30.83 18.25
N PHE A 960 1.41 -31.64 17.31
CA PHE A 960 2.23 -32.20 16.25
C PHE A 960 2.87 -31.10 15.38
N HIS A 961 2.08 -30.11 14.95
CA HIS A 961 2.55 -28.97 14.16
C HIS A 961 3.63 -28.17 14.92
N LEU A 962 3.36 -27.78 16.16
CA LEU A 962 4.28 -27.00 16.97
C LEU A 962 5.61 -27.74 17.23
N LYS A 963 5.58 -29.07 17.43
CA LYS A 963 6.79 -29.86 17.72
C LYS A 963 7.61 -30.20 16.47
N HIS A 964 6.96 -30.48 15.34
CA HIS A 964 7.64 -31.05 14.16
C HIS A 964 7.76 -30.09 12.97
N ARG A 965 6.91 -29.06 12.86
CA ARG A 965 6.93 -28.11 11.74
C ARG A 965 7.51 -26.74 12.09
N GLU A 966 7.35 -26.28 13.32
CA GLU A 966 7.92 -24.99 13.74
C GLU A 966 9.42 -25.11 14.02
N GLY A 967 10.22 -24.17 13.49
CA GLY A 967 11.66 -24.09 13.76
C GLY A 967 12.01 -23.39 15.08
N ASN A 968 11.08 -22.59 15.63
CA ASN A 968 11.32 -21.79 16.82
C ASN A 968 11.20 -22.62 18.09
N SER A 969 12.29 -22.77 18.84
CA SER A 969 12.33 -23.53 20.11
C SER A 969 11.29 -23.09 21.14
N ARG A 970 10.89 -21.82 21.17
CA ARG A 970 9.85 -21.32 22.07
C ARG A 970 8.44 -21.73 21.64
N LEU A 971 8.21 -21.86 20.33
CA LEU A 971 6.95 -22.39 19.81
C LEU A 971 6.87 -23.90 20.01
N GLN A 972 7.99 -24.63 19.87
CA GLN A 972 8.05 -26.07 20.16
C GLN A 972 7.73 -26.39 21.63
N SER A 973 8.31 -25.63 22.56
CA SER A 973 8.07 -25.76 24.01
C SER A 973 6.76 -25.12 24.49
N LEU A 974 5.97 -24.50 23.61
CA LEU A 974 4.69 -23.87 23.95
C LEU A 974 3.70 -24.87 24.54
N THR A 975 3.73 -26.11 24.03
CA THR A 975 2.86 -27.20 24.51
C THR A 975 3.10 -27.56 25.98
N GLU A 976 4.33 -27.39 26.47
CA GLU A 976 4.74 -27.67 27.85
C GLU A 976 4.61 -26.41 28.74
N THR A 977 5.04 -25.26 28.22
CA THR A 977 5.06 -23.99 28.98
C THR A 977 3.66 -23.39 29.19
N HIS A 978 2.75 -23.56 28.22
CA HIS A 978 1.41 -22.95 28.21
C HIS A 978 0.30 -24.00 28.19
N GLN A 979 0.54 -25.20 28.74
CA GLN A 979 -0.43 -26.30 28.74
C GLN A 979 -1.79 -25.88 29.32
N SER A 980 -1.80 -25.23 30.49
CA SER A 980 -3.03 -24.80 31.16
C SER A 980 -3.81 -23.74 30.35
N ALA A 981 -3.11 -22.81 29.70
CA ALA A 981 -3.72 -21.80 28.84
C ALA A 981 -4.35 -22.43 27.59
N LEU A 982 -3.70 -23.45 27.02
CA LEU A 982 -4.23 -24.19 25.88
C LEU A 982 -5.42 -25.07 26.27
N ASP A 983 -5.37 -25.75 27.41
CA ASP A 983 -6.49 -26.53 27.93
C ASP A 983 -7.72 -25.62 28.16
N SER A 984 -7.47 -24.42 28.70
CA SER A 984 -8.48 -23.37 28.86
C SER A 984 -9.07 -22.91 27.52
N LEU A 985 -8.23 -22.68 26.50
CA LEU A 985 -8.68 -22.32 25.15
C LEU A 985 -9.58 -23.40 24.54
N TYR A 986 -9.13 -24.66 24.53
CA TYR A 986 -9.91 -25.75 23.96
C TYR A 986 -11.20 -26.02 24.73
N LEU A 987 -11.21 -25.85 26.06
CA LEU A 987 -12.43 -25.93 26.85
C LEU A 987 -13.44 -24.84 26.47
N ARG A 988 -12.97 -23.60 26.25
CA ARG A 988 -13.81 -22.49 25.78
C ARG A 988 -14.35 -22.74 24.37
N LEU A 989 -13.52 -23.21 23.45
CA LEU A 989 -13.96 -23.57 22.09
C LEU A 989 -15.00 -24.69 22.13
N LYS A 990 -14.81 -25.70 22.99
CA LYS A 990 -15.79 -26.78 23.17
C LYS A 990 -17.16 -26.26 23.62
N PHE A 991 -17.20 -25.28 24.52
CA PHE A 991 -18.43 -24.62 24.91
C PHE A 991 -19.04 -23.81 23.76
N VAL A 992 -18.24 -22.95 23.12
CA VAL A 992 -18.70 -22.04 22.07
C VAL A 992 -19.29 -22.80 20.88
N TYR A 993 -18.66 -23.90 20.46
CA TYR A 993 -19.13 -24.74 19.36
C TYR A 993 -20.11 -25.85 19.80
N SER A 994 -20.55 -25.87 21.06
CA SER A 994 -21.48 -26.90 21.53
C SER A 994 -22.88 -26.82 20.90
N HIS A 995 -23.30 -25.62 20.50
CA HIS A 995 -24.59 -25.37 19.84
C HIS A 995 -24.59 -23.97 19.16
N PRO A 996 -25.19 -23.79 17.94
CA PRO A 996 -25.19 -22.50 17.24
C PRO A 996 -25.72 -21.30 18.07
N ALA A 997 -26.77 -21.52 18.86
CA ALA A 997 -27.30 -20.53 19.79
C ALA A 997 -26.32 -20.13 20.91
N VAL A 998 -25.51 -21.08 21.42
CA VAL A 998 -24.45 -20.81 22.41
C VAL A 998 -23.34 -20.00 21.77
N THR A 999 -22.97 -20.33 20.53
CA THR A 999 -21.98 -19.59 19.75
C THR A 999 -22.37 -18.13 19.62
N PHE A 1000 -23.61 -17.86 19.19
CA PHE A 1000 -24.14 -16.51 19.05
C PHE A 1000 -24.22 -15.77 20.39
N TRP A 1001 -24.67 -16.43 21.46
CA TRP A 1001 -24.73 -15.85 22.81
C TRP A 1001 -23.34 -15.42 23.30
N SER A 1002 -22.34 -16.29 23.14
CA SER A 1002 -20.97 -16.01 23.55
C SER A 1002 -20.39 -14.81 22.78
N VAL A 1003 -20.55 -14.78 21.45
CA VAL A 1003 -20.09 -13.67 20.60
C VAL A 1003 -20.78 -12.36 20.95
N PHE A 1004 -22.09 -12.37 21.19
CA PHE A 1004 -22.84 -11.18 21.57
C PHE A 1004 -22.31 -10.54 22.85
N TRP A 1005 -22.15 -11.32 23.92
CA TRP A 1005 -21.69 -10.79 25.20
C TRP A 1005 -20.20 -10.44 25.23
N ASP A 1006 -19.37 -11.19 24.50
CA ASP A 1006 -17.98 -10.83 24.25
C ASP A 1006 -17.87 -9.45 23.60
N ASP A 1007 -18.66 -9.20 22.55
CA ASP A 1007 -18.65 -7.91 21.85
C ASP A 1007 -19.19 -6.75 22.69
N VAL A 1008 -20.26 -6.99 23.47
CA VAL A 1008 -20.78 -6.01 24.42
C VAL A 1008 -19.69 -5.54 25.37
N TYR A 1009 -18.91 -6.46 25.93
CA TYR A 1009 -17.81 -6.11 26.83
C TYR A 1009 -16.65 -5.45 26.07
N ALA A 1010 -16.24 -5.99 24.92
CA ALA A 1010 -15.14 -5.45 24.12
C ALA A 1010 -15.36 -3.97 23.74
N ARG A 1011 -16.58 -3.59 23.35
CA ARG A 1011 -16.89 -2.21 22.89
C ARG A 1011 -17.34 -1.26 23.99
N ASN A 1012 -17.80 -1.79 25.13
CA ASN A 1012 -18.51 -1.00 26.15
C ASN A 1012 -18.00 -1.24 27.59
N GLY A 1013 -17.01 -2.11 27.80
CA GLY A 1013 -16.48 -2.48 29.12
C GLY A 1013 -15.92 -1.32 29.94
N GLU A 1014 -15.38 -0.29 29.28
CA GLU A 1014 -14.86 0.91 29.96
C GLU A 1014 -15.95 1.83 30.53
N MET A 1015 -17.23 1.64 30.14
CA MET A 1015 -18.34 2.43 30.65
C MET A 1015 -18.50 2.24 32.16
N LYS A 1016 -18.71 3.33 32.92
CA LYS A 1016 -18.80 3.30 34.39
C LYS A 1016 -19.82 2.28 34.91
N ARG A 1017 -20.94 2.10 34.19
CA ARG A 1017 -22.02 1.17 34.55
C ARG A 1017 -21.66 -0.30 34.32
N ILE A 1018 -20.90 -0.63 33.27
CA ILE A 1018 -20.46 -2.00 32.96
C ILE A 1018 -19.20 -2.33 33.77
N ARG A 1019 -18.25 -1.40 33.86
CA ARG A 1019 -17.03 -1.52 34.67
C ARG A 1019 -17.32 -1.83 36.15
N LYS A 1020 -18.43 -1.34 36.70
CA LYS A 1020 -18.87 -1.66 38.07
C LYS A 1020 -19.13 -3.16 38.26
N PHE A 1021 -19.58 -3.85 37.22
CA PHE A 1021 -19.88 -5.28 37.21
C PHE A 1021 -18.91 -6.03 36.30
N LYS A 1022 -17.62 -5.64 36.28
CA LYS A 1022 -16.60 -6.23 35.41
C LYS A 1022 -16.59 -7.76 35.48
N SER A 1023 -16.67 -8.33 36.69
CA SER A 1023 -16.73 -9.79 36.93
C SER A 1023 -17.82 -10.52 36.16
N ASP A 1024 -18.92 -9.82 35.86
CA ASP A 1024 -20.14 -10.41 35.32
C ASP A 1024 -20.21 -10.29 33.79
N PHE A 1025 -19.40 -9.44 33.18
CA PHE A 1025 -19.41 -9.17 31.73
C PHE A 1025 -18.09 -9.51 31.05
N ASP A 1026 -16.96 -9.49 31.76
CA ASP A 1026 -15.66 -9.76 31.19
C ASP A 1026 -15.54 -11.24 30.78
N PRO A 1027 -15.33 -11.58 29.49
CA PRO A 1027 -15.21 -12.96 29.04
C PRO A 1027 -14.04 -13.73 29.65
N GLN A 1028 -13.11 -13.05 30.32
CA GLN A 1028 -12.00 -13.67 31.06
C GLN A 1028 -12.36 -14.02 32.51
N GLN A 1029 -13.61 -13.83 32.92
CA GLN A 1029 -14.06 -14.10 34.28
C GLN A 1029 -14.97 -15.34 34.34
N PRO A 1030 -14.80 -16.23 35.34
CA PRO A 1030 -15.66 -17.40 35.55
C PRO A 1030 -17.15 -17.09 35.65
N THR A 1031 -17.49 -15.94 36.22
CA THR A 1031 -18.87 -15.50 36.47
C THR A 1031 -19.49 -14.76 35.29
N SER A 1032 -18.80 -14.70 34.15
CA SER A 1032 -19.26 -13.94 33.00
C SER A 1032 -20.54 -14.49 32.40
N ILE A 1033 -21.40 -13.57 31.96
CA ILE A 1033 -22.66 -13.92 31.29
C ILE A 1033 -22.45 -14.64 29.96
N CYS A 1034 -21.28 -14.49 29.31
CA CYS A 1034 -21.00 -15.18 28.04
C CYS A 1034 -21.01 -16.71 28.17
N TYR A 1035 -20.72 -17.26 29.35
CA TYR A 1035 -20.77 -18.71 29.62
C TYR A 1035 -22.08 -19.19 30.22
N ASN A 1036 -22.99 -18.27 30.55
CA ASN A 1036 -24.26 -18.57 31.23
C ASN A 1036 -25.43 -18.18 30.32
N VAL A 1037 -25.84 -19.10 29.44
CA VAL A 1037 -26.96 -18.88 28.53
C VAL A 1037 -28.27 -18.83 29.32
N MET A 1038 -29.02 -17.73 29.19
CA MET A 1038 -30.24 -17.50 29.96
C MET A 1038 -31.45 -17.44 29.05
N ARG A 1039 -32.61 -17.83 29.58
CA ARG A 1039 -33.88 -17.49 28.95
C ARG A 1039 -34.17 -16.01 29.17
N ARG A 1040 -35.00 -15.44 28.30
CA ARG A 1040 -35.38 -14.03 28.34
C ARG A 1040 -35.84 -13.51 29.71
N PRO A 1041 -36.81 -14.14 30.40
CA PRO A 1041 -37.26 -13.65 31.71
C PRO A 1041 -36.13 -13.65 32.75
N ASP A 1042 -35.24 -14.63 32.69
CA ASP A 1042 -34.11 -14.76 33.61
C ASP A 1042 -33.06 -13.67 33.35
N LEU A 1043 -32.75 -13.40 32.07
CA LEU A 1043 -31.85 -12.32 31.67
C LEU A 1043 -32.40 -10.95 32.08
N GLU A 1044 -33.68 -10.69 31.84
CA GLU A 1044 -34.32 -9.41 32.21
C GLU A 1044 -34.27 -9.22 33.74
N SER A 1045 -34.54 -10.27 34.52
CA SER A 1045 -34.39 -10.26 35.98
C SER A 1045 -32.94 -10.00 36.41
N TRP A 1046 -31.98 -10.67 35.77
CA TRP A 1046 -30.55 -10.54 36.05
C TRP A 1046 -30.02 -9.13 35.78
N LEU A 1047 -30.44 -8.50 34.67
CA LEU A 1047 -30.09 -7.13 34.32
C LEU A 1047 -30.85 -6.09 35.16
N CYS A 1048 -32.09 -6.38 35.56
CA CYS A 1048 -32.89 -5.52 36.43
C CYS A 1048 -32.26 -5.40 37.82
N LYS A 1049 -31.80 -6.51 38.42
CA LYS A 1049 -31.05 -6.52 39.70
C LYS A 1049 -29.81 -5.61 39.66
N ARG A 1050 -29.16 -5.51 38.49
CA ARG A 1050 -27.97 -4.67 38.26
C ARG A 1050 -28.30 -3.24 37.84
N LYS A 1051 -29.59 -2.88 37.74
CA LYS A 1051 -30.09 -1.59 37.27
C LYS A 1051 -29.59 -1.23 35.86
N LEU A 1052 -29.52 -2.22 34.96
CA LEU A 1052 -29.04 -2.06 33.58
C LEU A 1052 -30.18 -2.02 32.53
N VAL A 1053 -31.41 -2.43 32.90
CA VAL A 1053 -32.61 -2.41 32.04
C VAL A 1053 -33.45 -1.14 32.21
N GLY A 1054 -34.00 -0.62 31.10
CA GLY A 1054 -34.99 0.48 31.08
C GLY A 1054 -34.84 1.42 29.87
N LYS A 1055 -35.84 2.31 29.65
CA LYS A 1055 -35.90 3.21 28.47
C LYS A 1055 -34.72 4.19 28.31
N ARG A 1056 -34.02 4.53 29.41
CA ARG A 1056 -32.80 5.38 29.43
C ARG A 1056 -31.57 4.62 29.98
N ARG A 1057 -31.61 3.29 29.91
CA ARG A 1057 -30.55 2.41 30.40
C ARG A 1057 -29.94 1.61 29.26
N LEU A 1058 -28.85 0.92 29.56
CA LEU A 1058 -27.98 0.26 28.60
C LEU A 1058 -28.73 -0.79 27.76
N PHE A 1059 -29.55 -1.61 28.40
CA PHE A 1059 -30.33 -2.64 27.73
C PHE A 1059 -31.82 -2.23 27.69
N TYR A 1060 -32.34 -2.07 26.49
CA TYR A 1060 -33.72 -1.67 26.21
C TYR A 1060 -34.46 -2.78 25.45
N ALA A 1061 -35.79 -2.82 25.57
CA ALA A 1061 -36.60 -3.92 25.06
C ALA A 1061 -36.37 -4.27 23.57
N PRO A 1062 -36.26 -3.32 22.63
CA PRO A 1062 -35.89 -3.62 21.24
C PRO A 1062 -34.55 -4.34 21.05
N LEU A 1063 -33.52 -4.01 21.85
CA LEU A 1063 -32.23 -4.70 21.77
C LEU A 1063 -32.35 -6.15 22.24
N LEU A 1064 -33.08 -6.37 23.34
CA LEU A 1064 -33.33 -7.73 23.84
C LEU A 1064 -34.21 -8.53 22.88
N ASN A 1065 -35.21 -7.91 22.25
CA ASN A 1065 -36.01 -8.54 21.20
C ASN A 1065 -35.10 -9.01 20.05
N LEU A 1066 -34.19 -8.15 19.58
CA LEU A 1066 -33.26 -8.49 18.51
C LEU A 1066 -32.35 -9.66 18.90
N LEU A 1067 -31.81 -9.65 20.12
CA LEU A 1067 -31.00 -10.75 20.66
C LEU A 1067 -31.75 -12.08 20.61
N TYR A 1068 -32.96 -12.15 21.18
CA TYR A 1068 -33.72 -13.40 21.24
C TYR A 1068 -34.28 -13.82 19.88
N THR A 1069 -34.69 -12.89 19.01
CA THR A 1069 -35.09 -13.24 17.64
C THR A 1069 -33.95 -13.90 16.87
N GLU A 1070 -32.72 -13.39 16.99
CA GLU A 1070 -31.55 -14.01 16.35
C GLU A 1070 -31.12 -15.31 17.02
N MET A 1071 -31.32 -15.45 18.33
CA MET A 1071 -31.05 -16.68 19.06
C MET A 1071 -32.06 -17.78 18.72
N ASP A 1072 -33.35 -17.45 18.66
CA ASP A 1072 -34.45 -18.38 18.32
C ASP A 1072 -34.29 -18.92 16.90
N LYS A 1073 -33.87 -18.09 15.94
CA LYS A 1073 -33.51 -18.53 14.57
C LYS A 1073 -32.41 -19.58 14.51
N ARG A 1074 -31.56 -19.65 15.54
CA ARG A 1074 -30.43 -20.60 15.63
C ARG A 1074 -30.73 -21.78 16.56
N LEU A 1075 -31.87 -21.74 17.26
CA LEU A 1075 -32.43 -22.85 18.02
C LEU A 1075 -33.39 -23.69 17.16
N ALA A 1076 -34.06 -23.06 16.19
CA ALA A 1076 -34.84 -23.72 15.15
C ALA A 1076 -33.94 -24.25 14.04
#